data_AF-A0A934DKR9-F1
#
_entry.id   AF-A0A934DKR9-F1
#
_cell.length_a   1.000
_cell.length_b   1.000
_cell.length_c   1.000
_cell.angle_alpha   90.00
_cell.angle_beta   90.00
_cell.angle_gamma   90.00
#
_symmetry.space_group_name_H-M   'P 1'
#
loop_
_entity.id
_entity.type
_entity.pdbx_description
1 polymer ?
#
loop_
_entity_poly.entity_id
_entity_poly.type
_entity_poly.pdbx_seq_one_letter_code
_entity_poly.pdbx_strand_id
1 'polypeptide(L)'
;MIILHAALVGEEFQLWSETPPLTDAPSPKGKGKSSKTPATPMSPFDAGAKSLKAALGQMGLGLKLPAKRWREAIVWLPSKGRAPIPSSPLIAESPASRTKEDLASWRVTCCTLTRQEALELLCLCGSRHTLAQGVLAGPDLAYWSRAMRFAGALVARQRFLPALEKRGEAFIARWRPAISHEDHPRLLSLAQAMPPAARAISPDNAGPPDQPPVPLLTKFLAQMVDQLVRGSSPVKTTVRGHKGSRGSFDSLHDTWLQALHSSDGVVDGPKIELAEFAQQVEQWRRPLTLAESAPFRLCFRLEEPTPESQAGEDDWNVHFLLQSASDLSLLIPAETAWTARGRISGLLAKDGFQVREYLLHGLGQAAGLCPRIEASLRSATPGGYTLDAAGAHEFLTQRAAALEQAGFGVMLPAWWSRKGTKLKLSARAKIKSPKLVANSGLSLDRIVEVDWDLALGGEKITRAELEALARLKTPLVRLRGQWVEMRAEEIKTALDFWRKREEGQATLRDVVRLTLGADRPAPGLEFDGVEASDWVQGFLDSLQGRSSFAETEPPAGFQGVLRPYQARGYSWLGFLRDWGLGACLADDMGLGKTVQTLALILRDWRDADRQRRPVLLVCPASVLSNWLKEAQRFTPEMPVMVHHGLQRLKERAFVKAAREQALVVTSYALLPRDFKALSAVDWAGMVLDEAQNIKNPETKQARAARTLKADFRLALTGTPVENHVGDLWSLMEFLNPGFLGSQAQFKRSFFIPIQARRDPEATLSLKRLTGPFILRRLKTDKSVIADLPEKVESKVFCPLSKEQASLYGAVVKQAMQDLESSEGIGRKGVILATLAKLKQVCNHPTHFLGDNSAIAGRSGKLTRLMEMCEELMEVGDRALIFTQFAEMGHILKRHLEEVFGQETLFLHGAVSKKRRDEMVERFQGNGQGPPLFILSLKAGGTGLNLTKANHVFHFDRWWNPAVEDQATDRAYRIGQQQNVQVHKFVCAGTLEEKIDEMIEAKKAVAGKVVGTGEGWLTELSTDQLKQLFALRAEAVDD
;
A
#
# COMPACT_ATOMS: atom_id res chain seq x y z
N MET A 1 -35.24 -6.09 15.15
CA MET A 1 -34.05 -6.46 14.34
C MET A 1 -34.50 -7.48 13.31
N ILE A 2 -34.03 -7.38 12.07
CA ILE A 2 -34.40 -8.26 10.95
C ILE A 2 -33.14 -8.60 10.13
N ILE A 3 -32.95 -9.87 9.79
CA ILE A 3 -31.87 -10.34 8.91
C ILE A 3 -32.46 -10.69 7.55
N LEU A 4 -31.88 -10.16 6.47
CA LEU A 4 -32.32 -10.39 5.10
C LEU A 4 -31.50 -11.49 4.43
N HIS A 5 -32.19 -12.44 3.81
CA HIS A 5 -31.62 -13.56 3.08
C HIS A 5 -32.13 -13.55 1.64
N ALA A 6 -31.29 -14.00 0.70
CA ALA A 6 -31.61 -14.06 -0.71
C ALA A 6 -31.15 -15.35 -1.38
N ALA A 7 -32.01 -15.89 -2.23
CA ALA A 7 -31.72 -17.05 -3.06
C ALA A 7 -32.19 -16.83 -4.50
N LEU A 8 -31.48 -17.42 -5.45
CA LEU A 8 -31.86 -17.42 -6.85
C LEU A 8 -32.62 -18.73 -7.16
N VAL A 9 -33.89 -18.63 -7.53
CA VAL A 9 -34.72 -19.79 -7.90
C VAL A 9 -35.18 -19.63 -9.35
N GLY A 10 -34.70 -20.50 -10.23
CA GLY A 10 -34.96 -20.33 -11.65
C GLY A 10 -34.30 -19.06 -12.18
N GLU A 11 -35.07 -18.10 -12.67
CA GLU A 11 -34.57 -16.76 -13.04
C GLU A 11 -34.97 -15.68 -12.03
N GLU A 12 -35.63 -16.05 -10.93
CA GLU A 12 -36.23 -15.12 -9.98
C GLU A 12 -35.34 -14.96 -8.75
N PHE A 13 -35.05 -13.71 -8.40
CA PHE A 13 -34.32 -13.37 -7.19
C PHE A 13 -35.33 -13.25 -6.04
N GLN A 14 -35.26 -14.16 -5.07
CA GLN A 14 -36.18 -14.21 -3.94
C GLN A 14 -35.51 -13.70 -2.67
N LEU A 15 -36.18 -12.78 -2.00
CA LEU A 15 -35.77 -12.21 -0.72
C LEU A 15 -36.70 -12.71 0.39
N TRP A 16 -36.13 -13.15 1.51
CA TRP A 16 -36.86 -13.53 2.74
C TRP A 16 -36.12 -13.01 3.96
N SER A 17 -36.67 -13.18 5.16
CA SER A 17 -36.09 -12.58 6.36
C SER A 17 -36.40 -13.27 7.67
N GLU A 18 -35.47 -13.16 8.62
CA GLU A 18 -35.60 -13.63 10.00
C GLU A 18 -35.72 -12.45 10.99
N THR A 19 -36.57 -12.58 12.00
CA THR A 19 -36.72 -11.64 13.13
C THR A 19 -36.80 -12.41 14.45
N PRO A 20 -36.40 -11.82 15.60
CA PRO A 20 -36.68 -12.43 16.89
C PRO A 20 -38.17 -12.73 17.05
N PRO A 21 -38.53 -13.86 17.68
CA PRO A 21 -39.92 -14.21 17.92
C PRO A 21 -40.59 -13.14 18.79
N LEU A 22 -41.76 -12.66 18.39
CA LEU A 22 -42.57 -11.76 19.20
C LEU A 22 -43.01 -12.52 20.48
N THR A 23 -42.66 -12.04 21.66
CA THR A 23 -42.99 -12.68 22.95
C THR A 23 -44.50 -12.66 23.21
N ASP A 24 -45.14 -13.78 22.90
CA ASP A 24 -46.15 -14.55 23.66
C ASP A 24 -46.98 -15.43 22.70
N ALA A 25 -46.30 -16.28 21.93
CA ALA A 25 -46.95 -17.49 21.40
C ALA A 25 -46.71 -18.60 22.44
N PRO A 26 -47.76 -19.16 23.07
CA PRO A 26 -47.57 -20.19 24.09
C PRO A 26 -46.82 -21.37 23.47
N SER A 27 -45.82 -21.86 24.20
CA SER A 27 -45.21 -23.16 23.89
C SER A 27 -46.35 -24.18 23.76
N PRO A 28 -46.44 -24.98 22.68
CA PRO A 28 -47.47 -26.00 22.59
C PRO A 28 -47.13 -27.10 23.60
N LYS A 29 -47.61 -26.95 24.83
CA LYS A 29 -47.69 -28.04 25.81
C LYS A 29 -48.96 -28.82 25.56
N GLY A 30 -48.80 -30.10 25.20
CA GLY A 30 -49.77 -31.15 25.53
C GLY A 30 -50.56 -31.75 24.36
N LYS A 31 -50.17 -32.99 24.03
CA LYS A 31 -51.00 -34.15 23.64
C LYS A 31 -52.36 -33.86 22.95
N GLY A 32 -52.41 -34.15 21.64
CA GLY A 32 -53.65 -34.42 20.90
C GLY A 32 -53.38 -35.40 19.75
N LYS A 33 -54.14 -36.50 19.69
CA LYS A 33 -54.05 -37.56 18.67
C LYS A 33 -54.55 -37.07 17.29
N SER A 34 -53.85 -37.54 16.24
CA SER A 34 -54.35 -37.88 14.90
C SER A 34 -55.13 -36.81 14.09
N SER A 35 -54.50 -36.27 13.04
CA SER A 35 -54.94 -36.54 11.65
C SER A 35 -53.90 -36.10 10.60
N LYS A 36 -53.74 -36.95 9.57
CA LYS A 36 -53.29 -36.74 8.17
C LYS A 36 -52.26 -35.63 7.87
N THR A 37 -51.07 -36.08 7.46
CA THR A 37 -49.96 -35.34 6.80
C THR A 37 -49.57 -34.01 7.43
N PRO A 38 -48.46 -33.89 8.19
CA PRO A 38 -48.13 -32.61 8.81
C PRO A 38 -47.77 -31.62 7.70
N ALA A 39 -48.65 -30.64 7.47
CA ALA A 39 -48.35 -29.49 6.63
C ALA A 39 -47.07 -28.83 7.15
N THR A 40 -46.14 -28.48 6.24
CA THR A 40 -44.87 -27.85 6.60
C THR A 40 -45.12 -26.65 7.51
N PRO A 41 -44.52 -26.60 8.72
CA PRO A 41 -44.75 -25.52 9.66
C PRO A 41 -44.17 -24.19 9.16
N MET A 42 -44.78 -23.06 9.56
CA MET A 42 -44.20 -21.74 9.36
C MET A 42 -42.98 -21.59 10.27
N SER A 43 -41.91 -20.97 9.76
CA SER A 43 -40.73 -20.66 10.58
C SER A 43 -41.12 -19.73 11.73
N PRO A 44 -40.74 -20.03 12.98
CA PRO A 44 -40.97 -19.14 14.13
C PRO A 44 -40.20 -17.81 14.02
N PHE A 45 -39.23 -17.72 13.11
CA PHE A 45 -38.45 -16.52 12.85
C PHE A 45 -38.92 -15.74 11.62
N ASP A 46 -39.98 -16.18 10.92
CA ASP A 46 -40.48 -15.46 9.72
C ASP A 46 -40.94 -14.04 10.10
N ALA A 47 -40.34 -13.03 9.47
CA ALA A 47 -40.71 -11.64 9.76
C ALA A 47 -42.04 -11.21 9.12
N GLY A 48 -42.52 -11.96 8.13
CA GLY A 48 -43.73 -11.65 7.37
C GLY A 48 -43.60 -10.47 6.40
N ALA A 49 -44.59 -10.32 5.52
CA ALA A 49 -44.55 -9.36 4.42
C ALA A 49 -44.48 -7.89 4.87
N LYS A 50 -45.16 -7.56 5.98
CA LYS A 50 -45.20 -6.18 6.50
C LYS A 50 -43.84 -5.72 7.00
N SER A 51 -43.14 -6.57 7.76
CA SER A 51 -41.83 -6.27 8.32
C SER A 51 -40.76 -6.24 7.24
N LEU A 52 -40.79 -7.19 6.29
CA LEU A 52 -39.87 -7.18 5.15
C LEU A 52 -40.05 -5.93 4.28
N LYS A 53 -41.30 -5.50 4.03
CA LYS A 53 -41.58 -4.26 3.30
C LYS A 53 -41.09 -3.01 4.05
N ALA A 54 -41.23 -2.98 5.38
CA ALA A 54 -40.73 -1.89 6.20
C ALA A 54 -39.19 -1.84 6.20
N ALA A 55 -38.53 -2.99 6.29
CA ALA A 55 -37.08 -3.11 6.21
C ALA A 55 -36.53 -2.60 4.87
N LEU A 56 -37.16 -2.98 3.75
CA LEU A 56 -36.81 -2.46 2.44
C LEU A 56 -37.01 -0.93 2.35
N GLY A 57 -38.09 -0.40 2.92
CA GLY A 57 -38.33 1.04 2.97
C GLY A 57 -37.27 1.79 3.79
N GLN A 58 -36.83 1.23 4.92
CA GLN A 58 -35.75 1.81 5.75
C GLN A 58 -34.40 1.85 5.05
N MET A 59 -34.16 0.94 4.10
CA MET A 59 -32.96 0.93 3.26
C MET A 59 -32.95 1.99 2.15
N GLY A 60 -33.97 2.87 2.09
CA GLY A 60 -34.11 3.88 1.03
C GLY A 60 -34.58 3.31 -0.30
N LEU A 61 -34.94 2.02 -0.36
CA LEU A 61 -35.48 1.39 -1.55
C LEU A 61 -36.97 1.75 -1.69
N GLY A 62 -37.27 2.75 -2.53
CA GLY A 62 -38.64 3.19 -2.88
C GLY A 62 -39.46 2.18 -3.71
N LEU A 63 -39.26 0.88 -3.47
CA LEU A 63 -39.82 -0.22 -4.26
C LEU A 63 -41.33 -0.34 -4.06
N LYS A 64 -42.10 -0.11 -5.13
CA LYS A 64 -43.54 -0.39 -5.16
C LYS A 64 -43.75 -1.88 -5.41
N LEU A 65 -43.79 -2.68 -4.33
CA LEU A 65 -44.00 -4.13 -4.39
C LEU A 65 -45.50 -4.49 -4.31
N PRO A 66 -46.17 -4.87 -5.42
CA PRO A 66 -47.57 -5.27 -5.42
C PRO A 66 -47.80 -6.62 -4.72
N ALA A 67 -49.03 -6.86 -4.25
CA ALA A 67 -49.40 -8.06 -3.49
C ALA A 67 -49.03 -9.39 -4.19
N LYS A 68 -49.09 -9.43 -5.54
CA LYS A 68 -48.76 -10.61 -6.35
C LYS A 68 -47.28 -11.06 -6.26
N ARG A 69 -46.38 -10.23 -5.74
CA ARG A 69 -44.94 -10.56 -5.58
C ARG A 69 -44.61 -11.26 -4.27
N TRP A 70 -45.57 -11.36 -3.35
CA TRP A 70 -45.41 -11.98 -2.05
C TRP A 70 -45.94 -13.40 -2.10
N ARG A 71 -45.11 -14.38 -1.72
CA ARG A 71 -45.50 -15.79 -1.68
C ARG A 71 -44.88 -16.49 -0.48
N GLU A 72 -45.57 -17.52 0.02
CA GLU A 72 -44.93 -18.48 0.92
C GLU A 72 -44.04 -19.40 0.08
N ALA A 73 -42.78 -19.55 0.49
CA ALA A 73 -41.85 -20.49 -0.13
C ALA A 73 -41.35 -21.50 0.91
N ILE A 74 -40.94 -22.67 0.44
CA ILE A 74 -40.35 -23.72 1.28
C ILE A 74 -38.85 -23.49 1.32
N VAL A 75 -38.31 -23.35 2.53
CA VAL A 75 -36.86 -23.19 2.78
C VAL A 75 -36.38 -24.34 3.64
N TRP A 76 -35.26 -24.93 3.24
CA TRP A 76 -34.62 -26.00 3.99
C TRP A 76 -33.58 -25.41 4.94
N LEU A 77 -33.87 -25.45 6.23
CA LEU A 77 -33.05 -24.83 7.28
C LEU A 77 -32.47 -25.90 8.22
N PRO A 78 -31.23 -25.70 8.72
CA PRO A 78 -30.69 -26.50 9.80
C PRO A 78 -31.64 -26.49 11.00
N SER A 79 -31.97 -27.67 11.52
CA SER A 79 -32.98 -27.84 12.56
C SER A 79 -32.52 -28.85 13.61
N LYS A 80 -32.88 -28.61 14.87
CA LYS A 80 -32.72 -29.58 15.97
C LYS A 80 -34.10 -30.06 16.42
N GLY A 81 -34.44 -31.30 16.08
CA GLY A 81 -35.75 -31.87 16.39
C GLY A 81 -36.87 -31.17 15.60
N ARG A 82 -37.76 -30.45 16.27
CA ARG A 82 -38.87 -29.69 15.65
C ARG A 82 -38.69 -28.16 15.72
N ALA A 83 -37.47 -27.69 15.93
CA ALA A 83 -37.15 -26.26 15.98
C ALA A 83 -36.06 -25.92 14.94
N PRO A 84 -36.23 -24.85 14.14
CA PRO A 84 -35.16 -24.38 13.27
C PRO A 84 -34.06 -23.72 14.10
N ILE A 85 -32.84 -23.79 13.61
CA ILE A 85 -31.71 -23.03 14.16
C ILE A 85 -31.73 -21.65 13.49
N PRO A 86 -31.75 -20.54 14.27
CA PRO A 86 -31.71 -19.21 13.69
C PRO A 86 -30.38 -18.97 12.97
N SER A 87 -30.40 -18.16 11.91
CA SER A 87 -29.19 -17.83 11.14
C SER A 87 -28.15 -17.03 11.93
N SER A 88 -28.55 -16.41 13.05
CA SER A 88 -27.70 -15.59 13.91
C SER A 88 -28.15 -15.66 15.38
N PRO A 89 -27.20 -15.63 16.34
CA PRO A 89 -27.51 -15.50 17.77
C PRO A 89 -28.32 -14.25 18.13
N LEU A 90 -28.32 -13.23 17.26
CA LEU A 90 -29.08 -12.00 17.43
C LEU A 90 -30.60 -12.18 17.21
N ILE A 91 -31.01 -13.27 16.55
CA ILE A 91 -32.43 -13.61 16.35
C ILE A 91 -32.96 -14.40 17.53
N ALA A 92 -32.26 -15.45 17.93
CA ALA A 92 -32.54 -16.24 19.12
C ALA A 92 -31.33 -17.11 19.47
N GLU A 93 -31.27 -17.59 20.71
CA GLU A 93 -30.32 -18.64 21.09
C GLU A 93 -30.63 -19.96 20.34
N SER A 94 -29.58 -20.73 20.04
CA SER A 94 -29.75 -22.04 19.42
C SER A 94 -30.55 -22.98 20.32
N PRO A 95 -31.49 -23.79 19.79
CA PRO A 95 -32.30 -24.68 20.60
C PRO A 95 -31.45 -25.68 21.41
N ALA A 96 -31.63 -25.71 22.73
CA ALA A 96 -31.01 -26.70 23.61
C ALA A 96 -31.66 -28.08 23.44
N SER A 97 -31.25 -28.83 22.41
CA SER A 97 -31.72 -30.20 22.16
C SER A 97 -30.56 -31.18 21.98
N ARG A 98 -30.73 -32.41 22.48
CA ARG A 98 -29.79 -33.53 22.31
C ARG A 98 -29.90 -34.22 20.94
N THR A 99 -30.84 -33.82 20.08
CA THR A 99 -31.01 -34.36 18.73
C THR A 99 -29.94 -33.83 17.77
N LYS A 100 -29.44 -34.68 16.86
CA LYS A 100 -28.50 -34.31 15.80
C LYS A 100 -29.10 -33.24 14.88
N GLU A 101 -28.24 -32.35 14.37
CA GLU A 101 -28.60 -31.33 13.38
C GLU A 101 -28.91 -31.99 12.03
N ASP A 102 -30.07 -31.67 11.46
CA ASP A 102 -30.49 -32.12 10.13
C ASP A 102 -31.27 -31.02 9.41
N LEU A 103 -31.41 -31.12 8.08
CA LEU A 103 -32.20 -30.19 7.29
C LEU A 103 -33.69 -30.54 7.38
N ALA A 104 -34.52 -29.56 7.75
CA ALA A 104 -35.97 -29.69 7.73
C ALA A 104 -36.59 -28.57 6.90
N SER A 105 -37.76 -28.83 6.32
CA SER A 105 -38.50 -27.85 5.54
C SER A 105 -39.33 -26.94 6.42
N TRP A 106 -39.28 -25.64 6.12
CA TRP A 106 -40.02 -24.58 6.80
C TRP A 106 -40.67 -23.66 5.77
N ARG A 107 -41.87 -23.14 6.06
CA ARG A 107 -42.46 -22.07 5.25
C ARG A 107 -41.94 -20.72 5.74
N VAL A 108 -41.57 -19.85 4.80
CA VAL A 108 -41.23 -18.45 5.05
C VAL A 108 -41.92 -17.54 4.03
N THR A 109 -42.08 -16.29 4.40
CA THR A 109 -42.61 -15.25 3.52
C THR A 109 -41.48 -14.73 2.62
N CYS A 110 -41.62 -14.92 1.30
CA CYS A 110 -40.68 -14.45 0.29
C CYS A 110 -41.27 -13.32 -0.57
N CYS A 111 -40.40 -12.41 -1.00
CA CYS A 111 -40.68 -11.41 -2.02
C CYS A 111 -39.82 -11.67 -3.27
N THR A 112 -40.45 -11.76 -4.43
CA THR A 112 -39.73 -11.85 -5.71
C THR A 112 -39.36 -10.45 -6.22
N LEU A 113 -38.06 -10.22 -6.42
CA LEU A 113 -37.51 -8.98 -6.98
C LEU A 113 -37.31 -9.11 -8.50
N THR A 114 -37.54 -8.01 -9.23
CA THR A 114 -37.10 -7.90 -10.63
C THR A 114 -35.58 -7.77 -10.70
N ARG A 115 -35.00 -7.98 -11.89
CA ARG A 115 -33.53 -7.93 -12.06
C ARG A 115 -32.93 -6.57 -11.73
N GLN A 116 -33.64 -5.49 -12.07
CA GLN A 116 -33.24 -4.13 -11.73
C GLN A 116 -33.27 -3.89 -10.22
N GLU A 117 -34.36 -4.30 -9.56
CA GLU A 117 -34.50 -4.12 -8.10
C GLU A 117 -33.50 -4.99 -7.33
N ALA A 118 -33.19 -6.19 -7.83
CA ALA A 118 -32.12 -7.02 -7.30
C ALA A 118 -30.75 -6.34 -7.46
N LEU A 119 -30.48 -5.73 -8.60
CA LEU A 119 -29.24 -4.97 -8.81
C LEU A 119 -29.14 -3.78 -7.84
N GLU A 120 -30.20 -2.99 -7.70
CA GLU A 120 -30.28 -1.87 -6.75
C GLU A 120 -30.04 -2.34 -5.30
N LEU A 121 -30.70 -3.43 -4.88
CA LEU A 121 -30.50 -4.04 -3.57
C LEU A 121 -29.04 -4.50 -3.37
N LEU A 122 -28.46 -5.20 -4.33
CA LEU A 122 -27.10 -5.74 -4.21
C LEU A 122 -26.02 -4.65 -4.24
N CYS A 123 -26.27 -3.55 -4.96
CA CYS A 123 -25.44 -2.35 -4.94
C CYS A 123 -25.46 -1.69 -3.55
N LEU A 124 -26.64 -1.58 -2.93
CA LEU A 124 -26.79 -1.04 -1.57
C LEU A 124 -26.12 -1.93 -0.50
N CYS A 125 -26.22 -3.26 -0.66
CA CYS A 125 -25.60 -4.19 0.29
C CYS A 125 -24.08 -4.06 0.32
N GLY A 126 -23.44 -3.93 -0.84
CA GLY A 126 -22.00 -3.75 -0.96
C GLY A 126 -21.18 -4.71 -0.07
N SER A 127 -20.42 -4.15 0.88
CA SER A 127 -19.67 -4.90 1.92
C SER A 127 -20.22 -4.66 3.33
N ARG A 128 -21.41 -4.06 3.43
CA ARG A 128 -22.03 -3.71 4.70
C ARG A 128 -22.76 -4.92 5.26
N HIS A 129 -22.56 -5.21 6.54
CA HIS A 129 -23.35 -6.23 7.26
C HIS A 129 -24.64 -5.63 7.84
N THR A 130 -24.64 -4.32 8.13
CA THR A 130 -25.82 -3.56 8.55
C THR A 130 -26.31 -2.70 7.39
N LEU A 131 -27.54 -2.94 6.94
CA LEU A 131 -28.16 -2.30 5.77
C LEU A 131 -28.97 -1.06 6.13
N ALA A 132 -29.58 -1.05 7.31
CA ALA A 132 -30.26 0.07 7.95
C ALA A 132 -30.34 -0.20 9.47
N GLN A 133 -30.80 0.76 10.27
CA GLN A 133 -30.95 0.55 11.72
C GLN A 133 -31.84 -0.66 12.01
N GLY A 134 -31.25 -1.72 12.56
CA GLY A 134 -31.95 -2.97 12.85
C GLY A 134 -32.22 -3.88 11.65
N VAL A 135 -31.68 -3.61 10.45
CA VAL A 135 -31.75 -4.46 9.25
C VAL A 135 -30.34 -4.95 8.89
N LEU A 136 -30.12 -6.26 8.91
CA LEU A 136 -28.82 -6.89 8.66
C LEU A 136 -28.84 -7.72 7.36
N ALA A 137 -27.71 -7.82 6.68
CA ALA A 137 -27.53 -8.71 5.53
C ALA A 137 -27.04 -10.10 5.99
N GLY A 138 -27.76 -11.14 5.60
CA GLY A 138 -27.31 -12.52 5.74
C GLY A 138 -26.08 -12.84 4.86
N PRO A 139 -25.34 -13.91 5.17
CA PRO A 139 -24.12 -14.29 4.44
C PRO A 139 -24.38 -14.61 2.96
N ASP A 140 -25.56 -15.11 2.63
CA ASP A 140 -26.06 -15.38 1.28
C ASP A 140 -26.35 -14.10 0.49
N LEU A 141 -26.97 -13.08 1.10
CA LEU A 141 -27.16 -11.78 0.47
C LEU A 141 -25.81 -11.07 0.23
N ALA A 142 -24.90 -11.16 1.19
CA ALA A 142 -23.53 -10.67 1.04
C ALA A 142 -22.77 -11.41 -0.09
N TYR A 143 -22.95 -12.72 -0.21
CA TYR A 143 -22.40 -13.52 -1.31
C TYR A 143 -22.91 -13.05 -2.68
N TRP A 144 -24.22 -12.84 -2.84
CA TRP A 144 -24.78 -12.33 -4.10
C TRP A 144 -24.26 -10.93 -4.46
N SER A 145 -24.00 -10.07 -3.46
CA SER A 145 -23.36 -8.78 -3.71
C SER A 145 -21.92 -8.93 -4.20
N ARG A 146 -21.15 -9.88 -3.65
CA ARG A 146 -19.80 -10.22 -4.14
C ARG A 146 -19.83 -10.78 -5.56
N ALA A 147 -20.80 -11.64 -5.88
CA ALA A 147 -20.99 -12.16 -7.24
C ALA A 147 -21.38 -11.04 -8.22
N MET A 148 -22.23 -10.09 -7.81
CA MET A 148 -22.62 -8.94 -8.63
C MET A 148 -21.41 -8.04 -8.93
N ARG A 149 -20.53 -7.81 -7.96
CA ARG A 149 -19.27 -7.08 -8.18
C ARG A 149 -18.36 -7.76 -9.20
N PHE A 150 -18.34 -9.09 -9.25
CA PHE A 150 -17.61 -9.81 -10.29
C PHE A 150 -18.22 -9.58 -11.68
N ALA A 151 -19.56 -9.59 -11.80
CA ALA A 151 -20.24 -9.16 -13.03
C ALA A 151 -19.90 -7.70 -13.41
N GLY A 152 -19.91 -6.79 -12.44
CA GLY A 152 -19.48 -5.39 -12.63
C GLY A 152 -18.04 -5.26 -13.12
N ALA A 153 -17.12 -6.06 -12.58
CA ALA A 153 -15.72 -6.09 -13.04
C ALA A 153 -15.56 -6.64 -14.47
N LEU A 154 -16.43 -7.55 -14.91
CA LEU A 154 -16.47 -7.99 -16.30
C LEU A 154 -16.96 -6.85 -17.21
N VAL A 155 -18.03 -6.15 -16.82
CA VAL A 155 -18.56 -4.99 -17.57
C VAL A 155 -17.55 -3.85 -17.65
N ALA A 156 -16.88 -3.50 -16.54
CA ALA A 156 -15.87 -2.46 -16.50
C ALA A 156 -14.66 -2.75 -17.40
N ARG A 157 -14.31 -4.03 -17.57
CA ARG A 157 -13.26 -4.49 -18.49
C ARG A 157 -13.77 -4.74 -19.91
N GLN A 158 -15.03 -4.37 -20.21
CA GLN A 158 -15.69 -4.58 -21.50
C GLN A 158 -15.74 -6.05 -21.95
N ARG A 159 -15.83 -6.98 -20.99
CA ARG A 159 -15.86 -8.44 -21.22
C ARG A 159 -17.29 -8.95 -21.32
N PHE A 160 -18.00 -8.55 -22.36
CA PHE A 160 -19.35 -9.03 -22.66
C PHE A 160 -19.64 -9.01 -24.16
N LEU A 161 -20.51 -9.91 -24.61
CA LEU A 161 -20.89 -10.08 -26.03
C LEU A 161 -22.42 -10.13 -26.17
N PRO A 162 -23.00 -9.56 -27.24
CA PRO A 162 -24.43 -9.67 -27.51
C PRO A 162 -24.76 -11.09 -27.98
N ALA A 163 -25.97 -11.57 -27.64
CA ALA A 163 -26.46 -12.90 -27.98
C ALA A 163 -27.96 -12.85 -28.32
N LEU A 164 -28.45 -13.88 -29.02
CA LEU A 164 -29.86 -14.08 -29.33
C LEU A 164 -30.28 -15.50 -28.95
N GLU A 165 -31.22 -15.64 -28.02
CA GLU A 165 -31.59 -16.92 -27.42
C GLU A 165 -33.06 -17.25 -27.59
N LYS A 166 -33.37 -18.52 -27.86
CA LYS A 166 -34.73 -19.02 -27.92
C LYS A 166 -35.23 -19.40 -26.52
N ARG A 167 -36.32 -18.78 -26.06
CA ARG A 167 -37.01 -19.10 -24.78
C ARG A 167 -38.48 -19.40 -25.04
N GLY A 168 -38.84 -20.69 -25.02
CA GLY A 168 -40.17 -21.13 -25.42
C GLY A 168 -40.43 -20.77 -26.89
N GLU A 169 -41.44 -19.93 -27.13
CA GLU A 169 -41.77 -19.45 -28.48
C GLU A 169 -41.12 -18.11 -28.87
N ALA A 170 -40.46 -17.41 -27.93
CA ALA A 170 -39.89 -16.09 -28.14
C ALA A 170 -38.36 -16.14 -28.33
N PHE A 171 -37.80 -15.18 -29.07
CA PHE A 171 -36.36 -14.94 -29.15
C PHE A 171 -35.99 -13.71 -28.32
N ILE A 172 -34.95 -13.83 -27.50
CA ILE A 172 -34.54 -12.80 -26.55
C ILE A 172 -33.09 -12.41 -26.81
N ALA A 173 -32.87 -11.14 -27.14
CA ALA A 173 -31.56 -10.53 -27.20
C ALA A 173 -31.01 -10.31 -25.79
N ARG A 174 -29.76 -10.70 -25.51
CA ARG A 174 -29.11 -10.52 -24.19
C ARG A 174 -27.63 -10.19 -24.31
N TRP A 175 -27.08 -9.47 -23.34
CA TRP A 175 -25.63 -9.35 -23.17
C TRP A 175 -25.13 -10.48 -22.27
N ARG A 176 -24.12 -11.22 -22.74
CA ARG A 176 -23.53 -12.37 -22.04
C ARG A 176 -22.11 -12.03 -21.57
N PRO A 177 -21.70 -12.50 -20.38
CA PRO A 177 -20.32 -12.37 -19.92
C PRO A 177 -19.37 -13.14 -20.85
N ALA A 178 -18.24 -12.52 -21.18
CA ALA A 178 -17.10 -13.16 -21.83
C ALA A 178 -16.08 -13.53 -20.75
N ILE A 179 -16.05 -14.80 -20.33
CA ILE A 179 -15.20 -15.27 -19.23
C ILE A 179 -13.88 -15.78 -19.80
N SER A 180 -12.81 -15.02 -19.57
CA SER A 180 -11.46 -15.40 -20.01
C SER A 180 -10.84 -16.51 -19.15
N HIS A 181 -9.76 -17.13 -19.63
CA HIS A 181 -8.97 -18.10 -18.85
C HIS A 181 -8.49 -17.53 -17.50
N GLU A 182 -8.14 -16.24 -17.43
CA GLU A 182 -7.71 -15.58 -16.19
C GLU A 182 -8.86 -15.43 -15.17
N ASP A 183 -10.11 -15.36 -15.63
CA ASP A 183 -11.30 -15.21 -14.78
C ASP A 183 -11.84 -16.55 -14.25
N HIS A 184 -11.45 -17.67 -14.88
CA HIS A 184 -11.96 -19.00 -14.55
C HIS A 184 -11.68 -19.44 -13.09
N PRO A 185 -10.46 -19.23 -12.53
CA PRO A 185 -10.20 -19.54 -11.13
C PRO A 185 -11.09 -18.77 -10.16
N ARG A 186 -11.43 -17.52 -10.50
CA ARG A 186 -12.30 -16.66 -9.68
C ARG A 186 -13.76 -17.12 -9.73
N LEU A 187 -14.23 -17.58 -10.88
CA LEU A 187 -15.56 -18.18 -11.03
C LEU A 187 -15.68 -19.45 -10.16
N LEU A 188 -14.69 -20.34 -10.22
CA LEU A 188 -14.67 -21.57 -9.42
C LEU A 188 -14.59 -21.28 -7.92
N SER A 189 -13.75 -20.32 -7.52
CA SER A 189 -13.64 -19.88 -6.12
C SER A 189 -14.96 -19.32 -5.58
N LEU A 190 -15.68 -18.51 -6.37
CA LEU A 190 -17.00 -18.02 -5.98
C LEU A 190 -18.02 -19.16 -5.87
N ALA A 191 -18.02 -20.10 -6.83
CA ALA A 191 -18.91 -21.25 -6.79
C ALA A 191 -18.67 -22.13 -5.54
N GLN A 192 -17.41 -22.34 -5.14
CA GLN A 192 -17.06 -23.06 -3.91
C GLN A 192 -17.47 -22.30 -2.64
N ALA A 193 -17.41 -20.97 -2.66
CA ALA A 193 -17.76 -20.13 -1.52
C ALA A 193 -19.27 -19.85 -1.38
N MET A 194 -20.11 -20.41 -2.25
CA MET A 194 -21.56 -20.17 -2.25
C MET A 194 -22.22 -20.73 -0.98
N PRO A 195 -22.79 -19.88 -0.10
CA PRO A 195 -23.46 -20.35 1.11
C PRO A 195 -24.64 -21.27 0.76
N PRO A 196 -24.89 -22.36 1.52
CA PRO A 196 -26.06 -23.22 1.30
C PRO A 196 -27.40 -22.45 1.35
N ALA A 197 -27.50 -21.41 2.19
CA ALA A 197 -28.67 -20.53 2.27
C ALA A 197 -29.02 -19.86 0.93
N ALA A 198 -28.04 -19.58 0.07
CA ALA A 198 -28.25 -19.02 -1.27
C ALA A 198 -28.98 -19.97 -2.23
N ARG A 199 -29.09 -21.25 -1.85
CA ARG A 199 -29.76 -22.34 -2.58
C ARG A 199 -30.87 -23.00 -1.77
N ALA A 200 -31.21 -22.50 -0.58
CA ALA A 200 -32.07 -23.22 0.37
C ALA A 200 -33.57 -23.22 0.02
N ILE A 201 -34.01 -22.39 -0.93
CA ILE A 201 -35.42 -22.31 -1.34
C ILE A 201 -35.73 -23.41 -2.36
N SER A 202 -36.76 -24.21 -2.08
CA SER A 202 -37.30 -25.23 -2.98
C SER A 202 -38.69 -24.85 -3.50
N PRO A 203 -39.03 -25.17 -4.77
CA PRO A 203 -40.39 -25.00 -5.28
C PRO A 203 -41.39 -26.01 -4.69
N ASP A 204 -40.93 -27.15 -4.17
CA ASP A 204 -41.76 -28.20 -3.57
C ASP A 204 -41.16 -28.76 -2.27
N ASN A 205 -41.94 -29.57 -1.54
CA ASN A 205 -41.53 -30.22 -0.28
C ASN A 205 -40.90 -31.61 -0.53
N ALA A 206 -40.45 -31.91 -1.75
CA ALA A 206 -40.02 -33.26 -2.13
C ALA A 206 -38.65 -33.64 -1.55
N GLY A 207 -37.77 -32.66 -1.33
CA GLY A 207 -36.45 -32.84 -0.73
C GLY A 207 -35.61 -31.55 -0.71
N PRO A 208 -34.45 -31.54 -0.05
CA PRO A 208 -33.56 -30.39 -0.04
C PRO A 208 -33.05 -30.10 -1.46
N PRO A 209 -32.93 -28.81 -1.85
CA PRO A 209 -32.51 -28.42 -3.19
C PRO A 209 -31.06 -28.81 -3.48
N ASP A 210 -30.83 -29.54 -4.58
CA ASP A 210 -29.52 -30.01 -5.05
C ASP A 210 -29.07 -29.30 -6.35
N GLN A 211 -29.19 -27.97 -6.40
CA GLN A 211 -28.72 -27.20 -7.56
C GLN A 211 -27.20 -27.00 -7.51
N PRO A 212 -26.42 -27.40 -8.54
CA PRO A 212 -24.98 -27.19 -8.53
C PRO A 212 -24.60 -25.69 -8.51
N PRO A 213 -23.57 -25.27 -7.74
CA PRO A 213 -23.21 -23.86 -7.61
C PRO A 213 -22.76 -23.18 -8.91
N VAL A 214 -22.00 -23.88 -9.75
CA VAL A 214 -21.42 -23.30 -10.98
C VAL A 214 -22.50 -22.87 -11.99
N PRO A 215 -23.47 -23.72 -12.41
CA PRO A 215 -24.57 -23.31 -13.27
C PRO A 215 -25.39 -22.15 -12.70
N LEU A 216 -25.65 -22.16 -11.39
CA LEU A 216 -26.43 -21.11 -10.74
C LEU A 216 -25.70 -19.76 -10.76
N LEU A 217 -24.40 -19.76 -10.44
CA LEU A 217 -23.55 -18.57 -10.50
C LEU A 217 -23.43 -18.05 -11.94
N THR A 218 -23.19 -18.91 -12.92
CA THR A 218 -23.11 -18.51 -14.34
C THR A 218 -24.40 -17.86 -14.80
N LYS A 219 -25.55 -18.39 -14.39
CA LYS A 219 -26.87 -17.81 -14.69
C LYS A 219 -27.05 -16.44 -14.04
N PHE A 220 -26.67 -16.30 -12.78
CA PHE A 220 -26.69 -15.02 -12.08
C PHE A 220 -25.79 -13.98 -12.75
N LEU A 221 -24.55 -14.33 -13.10
CA LEU A 221 -23.61 -13.43 -13.78
C LEU A 221 -24.15 -12.98 -15.14
N ALA A 222 -24.76 -13.89 -15.90
CA ALA A 222 -25.40 -13.54 -17.17
C ALA A 222 -26.53 -12.53 -16.99
N GLN A 223 -27.36 -12.68 -15.96
CA GLN A 223 -28.41 -11.71 -15.66
C GLN A 223 -27.87 -10.35 -15.23
N MET A 224 -26.85 -10.33 -14.36
CA MET A 224 -26.29 -9.08 -13.86
C MET A 224 -25.54 -8.31 -14.95
N VAL A 225 -24.75 -9.00 -15.79
CA VAL A 225 -24.06 -8.37 -16.94
C VAL A 225 -25.08 -7.78 -17.91
N ASP A 226 -26.14 -8.53 -18.26
CA ASP A 226 -27.22 -8.02 -19.14
C ASP A 226 -27.86 -6.74 -18.60
N GLN A 227 -28.17 -6.70 -17.30
CA GLN A 227 -28.76 -5.52 -16.68
C GLN A 227 -27.80 -4.34 -16.58
N LEU A 228 -26.55 -4.58 -16.18
CA LEU A 228 -25.53 -3.53 -16.05
C LEU A 228 -25.24 -2.86 -17.39
N VAL A 229 -25.11 -3.65 -18.46
CA VAL A 229 -24.85 -3.12 -19.81
C VAL A 229 -26.06 -2.31 -20.29
N ARG A 230 -27.29 -2.82 -20.15
CA ARG A 230 -28.51 -2.09 -20.51
C ARG A 230 -28.68 -0.79 -19.73
N GLY A 231 -28.42 -0.83 -18.41
CA GLY A 231 -28.51 0.34 -17.53
C GLY A 231 -27.43 1.40 -17.78
N SER A 232 -26.31 1.03 -18.41
CA SER A 232 -25.22 1.95 -18.75
C SER A 232 -25.38 2.68 -20.09
N SER A 233 -26.35 2.28 -20.93
CA SER A 233 -26.56 2.89 -22.25
C SER A 233 -27.18 4.29 -22.10
N PRO A 234 -26.49 5.38 -22.49
CA PRO A 234 -26.98 6.75 -22.39
C PRO A 234 -28.07 7.08 -23.43
N VAL A 235 -28.48 6.10 -24.23
CA VAL A 235 -29.26 6.34 -25.43
C VAL A 235 -30.76 6.24 -25.10
N LYS A 236 -31.35 7.38 -24.71
CA LYS A 236 -32.73 7.69 -25.14
C LYS A 236 -32.67 7.87 -26.66
N THR A 237 -32.62 6.77 -27.42
CA THR A 237 -32.70 6.85 -28.87
C THR A 237 -34.12 7.23 -29.18
N THR A 238 -34.34 8.53 -29.31
CA THR A 238 -35.19 9.06 -30.35
C THR A 238 -34.65 8.58 -31.69
N VAL A 239 -34.87 7.31 -32.02
CA VAL A 239 -35.16 6.99 -33.41
C VAL A 239 -36.44 7.78 -33.67
N ARG A 240 -36.38 8.76 -34.58
CA ARG A 240 -37.57 9.47 -35.09
C ARG A 240 -38.45 8.44 -35.82
N GLY A 241 -39.15 7.62 -35.05
CA GLY A 241 -40.30 6.82 -35.47
C GLY A 241 -41.53 7.48 -34.89
N HIS A 242 -42.52 7.72 -35.74
CA HIS A 242 -43.72 8.47 -35.42
C HIS A 242 -44.40 8.00 -34.12
N LYS A 243 -44.88 8.96 -33.32
CA LYS A 243 -45.91 8.70 -32.31
C LYS A 243 -47.09 8.00 -33.01
N GLY A 244 -47.30 6.73 -32.68
CA GLY A 244 -48.52 6.00 -33.05
C GLY A 244 -48.35 4.96 -34.16
N SER A 245 -47.45 3.98 -34.02
CA SER A 245 -47.56 2.66 -34.66
C SER A 245 -46.49 1.73 -34.07
N ARG A 246 -46.80 0.45 -33.84
CA ARG A 246 -45.80 -0.63 -33.75
C ARG A 246 -45.17 -0.78 -35.15
N GLY A 247 -44.30 0.15 -35.51
CA GLY A 247 -43.67 0.21 -36.83
C GLY A 247 -42.64 -0.89 -36.98
N SER A 248 -42.87 -1.77 -37.95
CA SER A 248 -41.91 -2.71 -38.54
C SER A 248 -40.55 -2.03 -38.73
N PHE A 249 -39.48 -2.61 -38.19
CA PHE A 249 -38.11 -2.27 -38.59
C PHE A 249 -37.85 -2.81 -40.00
N ASP A 250 -37.00 -2.13 -40.75
CA ASP A 250 -36.65 -2.53 -42.12
C ASP A 250 -35.73 -3.78 -42.15
N SER A 251 -35.07 -4.12 -41.03
CA SER A 251 -34.21 -5.31 -40.93
C SER A 251 -34.30 -6.01 -39.57
N LEU A 252 -34.07 -7.33 -39.55
CA LEU A 252 -33.94 -8.11 -38.31
C LEU A 252 -32.76 -7.64 -37.44
N HIS A 253 -31.71 -7.09 -38.05
CA HIS A 253 -30.56 -6.55 -37.34
C HIS A 253 -30.94 -5.33 -36.50
N ASP A 254 -31.79 -4.45 -37.04
CA ASP A 254 -32.27 -3.26 -36.32
C ASP A 254 -33.21 -3.64 -35.18
N THR A 255 -34.11 -4.61 -35.39
CA THR A 255 -34.95 -5.15 -34.31
C THR A 255 -34.11 -5.77 -33.21
N TRP A 256 -33.06 -6.52 -33.56
CA TRP A 256 -32.16 -7.12 -32.57
C TRP A 256 -31.33 -6.09 -31.80
N LEU A 257 -30.77 -5.08 -32.48
CA LEU A 257 -30.05 -3.98 -31.84
C LEU A 257 -30.96 -3.19 -30.89
N GLN A 258 -32.20 -2.90 -31.30
CA GLN A 258 -33.17 -2.26 -30.42
C GLN A 258 -33.51 -3.15 -29.22
N ALA A 259 -33.71 -4.45 -29.44
CA ALA A 259 -33.98 -5.40 -28.38
C ALA A 259 -32.79 -5.57 -27.40
N LEU A 260 -31.55 -5.36 -27.82
CA LEU A 260 -30.38 -5.32 -26.92
C LEU A 260 -30.40 -4.12 -25.95
N HIS A 261 -31.22 -3.10 -26.22
CA HIS A 261 -31.44 -1.93 -25.37
C HIS A 261 -32.81 -1.90 -24.70
N SER A 262 -33.79 -2.70 -25.14
CA SER A 262 -35.13 -2.75 -24.54
C SER A 262 -35.13 -3.39 -23.14
N SER A 263 -36.19 -3.21 -22.36
CA SER A 263 -36.28 -3.80 -21.02
C SER A 263 -36.62 -5.30 -21.02
N ASP A 264 -37.29 -5.79 -22.06
CA ASP A 264 -37.76 -7.18 -22.19
C ASP A 264 -36.83 -8.05 -23.05
N GLY A 265 -36.04 -7.43 -23.92
CA GLY A 265 -35.12 -8.07 -24.85
C GLY A 265 -35.82 -8.86 -25.96
N VAL A 266 -37.14 -8.74 -26.14
CA VAL A 266 -37.90 -9.56 -27.09
C VAL A 266 -37.63 -9.07 -28.51
N VAL A 267 -37.29 -10.00 -29.40
CA VAL A 267 -37.12 -9.74 -30.83
C VAL A 267 -38.35 -10.24 -31.57
N ASP A 268 -39.12 -9.32 -32.16
CA ASP A 268 -40.27 -9.64 -33.00
C ASP A 268 -39.82 -9.93 -34.44
N GLY A 269 -40.32 -11.02 -35.04
CA GLY A 269 -39.99 -11.39 -36.41
C GLY A 269 -40.40 -12.82 -36.78
N PRO A 270 -40.23 -13.23 -38.04
CA PRO A 270 -40.50 -14.60 -38.49
C PRO A 270 -39.63 -15.60 -37.73
N LYS A 271 -40.24 -16.60 -37.08
CA LYS A 271 -39.55 -17.56 -36.19
C LYS A 271 -38.41 -18.33 -36.90
N ILE A 272 -38.52 -18.57 -38.20
CA ILE A 272 -37.51 -19.27 -39.01
C ILE A 272 -36.29 -18.37 -39.22
N GLU A 273 -36.51 -17.13 -39.67
CA GLU A 273 -35.43 -16.16 -39.90
C GLU A 273 -34.71 -15.79 -38.60
N LEU A 274 -35.44 -15.67 -37.48
CA LEU A 274 -34.84 -15.46 -36.16
C LEU A 274 -33.98 -16.64 -35.70
N ALA A 275 -34.32 -17.87 -36.09
CA ALA A 275 -33.52 -19.05 -35.78
C ALA A 275 -32.20 -19.06 -36.59
N GLU A 276 -32.28 -18.73 -37.89
CA GLU A 276 -31.11 -18.58 -38.75
C GLU A 276 -30.20 -17.43 -38.28
N PHE A 277 -30.80 -16.29 -37.93
CA PHE A 277 -30.07 -15.14 -37.42
C PHE A 277 -29.41 -15.43 -36.07
N ALA A 278 -30.08 -16.13 -35.16
CA ALA A 278 -29.46 -16.58 -33.91
C ALA A 278 -28.24 -17.47 -34.16
N GLN A 279 -28.29 -18.34 -35.18
CA GLN A 279 -27.15 -19.16 -35.58
C GLN A 279 -26.01 -18.29 -36.16
N GLN A 280 -26.31 -17.27 -36.96
CA GLN A 280 -25.31 -16.32 -37.47
C GLN A 280 -24.63 -15.53 -36.36
N VAL A 281 -25.40 -15.04 -35.38
CA VAL A 281 -24.86 -14.35 -34.19
C VAL A 281 -23.93 -15.26 -33.40
N GLU A 282 -24.32 -16.53 -33.22
CA GLU A 282 -23.47 -17.50 -32.54
C GLU A 282 -22.19 -17.82 -33.32
N GLN A 283 -22.27 -17.94 -34.64
CA GLN A 283 -21.10 -18.11 -35.51
C GLN A 283 -20.17 -16.90 -35.43
N TRP A 284 -20.69 -15.67 -35.40
CA TRP A 284 -19.91 -14.44 -35.27
C TRP A 284 -19.18 -14.37 -33.92
N ARG A 285 -19.78 -14.86 -32.83
CA ARG A 285 -19.16 -14.90 -31.49
C ARG A 285 -18.10 -15.99 -31.34
N ARG A 286 -18.14 -17.00 -32.21
CA ARG A 286 -17.33 -18.21 -32.10
C ARG A 286 -15.82 -17.93 -32.07
N PRO A 287 -15.22 -17.08 -32.93
CA PRO A 287 -13.78 -16.83 -32.92
C PRO A 287 -13.28 -16.19 -31.62
N LEU A 288 -14.05 -15.27 -31.05
CA LEU A 288 -13.73 -14.62 -29.77
C LEU A 288 -13.82 -15.60 -28.61
N THR A 289 -14.87 -16.43 -28.61
CA THR A 289 -15.05 -17.50 -27.62
C THR A 289 -13.89 -18.50 -27.71
N LEU A 290 -13.51 -18.91 -28.93
CA LEU A 290 -12.41 -19.83 -29.18
C LEU A 290 -11.05 -19.27 -28.78
N ALA A 291 -10.78 -17.98 -28.99
CA ALA A 291 -9.54 -17.34 -28.60
C ALA A 291 -9.40 -17.17 -27.07
N GLU A 292 -10.49 -16.83 -26.39
CA GLU A 292 -10.51 -16.71 -24.92
C GLU A 292 -10.51 -18.06 -24.19
N SER A 293 -11.02 -19.11 -24.85
CA SER A 293 -11.01 -20.49 -24.37
C SER A 293 -9.85 -21.33 -24.95
N ALA A 294 -8.92 -20.72 -25.69
CA ALA A 294 -7.85 -21.45 -26.36
C ALA A 294 -6.84 -22.02 -25.33
N PRO A 295 -6.50 -23.31 -25.39
CA PRO A 295 -5.47 -23.90 -24.54
C PRO A 295 -4.04 -23.48 -24.93
N PHE A 296 -3.89 -22.72 -26.02
CA PHE A 296 -2.61 -22.29 -26.57
C PHE A 296 -2.58 -20.80 -26.90
N ARG A 297 -1.39 -20.20 -26.80
CA ARG A 297 -1.06 -18.82 -27.19
C ARG A 297 -0.09 -18.85 -28.37
N LEU A 298 -0.31 -18.00 -29.38
CA LEU A 298 0.65 -17.80 -30.46
C LEU A 298 1.89 -17.03 -29.97
N CYS A 299 3.08 -17.53 -30.31
CA CYS A 299 4.38 -17.07 -29.84
C CYS A 299 5.39 -16.93 -31.00
N PHE A 300 6.23 -15.90 -30.94
CA PHE A 300 7.30 -15.61 -31.91
C PHE A 300 8.66 -15.81 -31.24
N ARG A 301 9.52 -16.66 -31.80
CA ARG A 301 10.86 -16.94 -31.26
C ARG A 301 11.94 -16.49 -32.23
N LEU A 302 12.80 -15.57 -31.80
CA LEU A 302 14.01 -15.21 -32.54
C LEU A 302 15.15 -16.18 -32.17
N GLU A 303 15.72 -16.84 -33.17
CA GLU A 303 16.84 -17.77 -33.08
C GLU A 303 18.10 -17.18 -33.72
N GLU A 304 19.24 -17.42 -33.08
CA GLU A 304 20.55 -16.90 -33.50
C GLU A 304 21.21 -17.80 -34.56
N PRO A 305 22.07 -17.24 -35.44
CA PRO A 305 22.80 -18.03 -36.44
C PRO A 305 23.72 -19.06 -35.77
N THR A 306 23.74 -20.30 -36.28
CA THR A 306 24.59 -21.36 -35.73
C THR A 306 26.03 -21.27 -36.27
N PRO A 307 27.04 -21.74 -35.52
CA PRO A 307 28.45 -21.66 -35.92
C PRO A 307 28.81 -22.46 -37.19
N GLU A 308 27.95 -23.38 -37.63
CA GLU A 308 28.17 -24.29 -38.77
C GLU A 308 27.58 -23.75 -40.09
N SER A 309 26.97 -22.56 -40.05
CA SER A 309 26.47 -21.85 -41.23
C SER A 309 27.64 -21.50 -42.14
N GLN A 310 27.59 -21.88 -43.42
CA GLN A 310 28.67 -21.61 -44.38
C GLN A 310 28.97 -20.10 -44.46
N ALA A 311 30.25 -19.77 -44.60
CA ALA A 311 30.75 -18.40 -44.60
C ALA A 311 30.01 -17.51 -45.62
N GLY A 312 29.11 -16.65 -45.12
CA GLY A 312 28.36 -15.69 -45.95
C GLY A 312 26.92 -15.40 -45.50
N GLU A 313 26.28 -16.29 -44.72
CA GLU A 313 24.87 -16.15 -44.31
C GLU A 313 24.74 -16.30 -42.77
N ASP A 314 24.99 -15.21 -42.03
CA ASP A 314 24.63 -15.10 -40.59
C ASP A 314 23.14 -14.78 -40.44
N ASP A 315 22.27 -15.65 -40.98
CA ASP A 315 20.83 -15.43 -41.05
C ASP A 315 20.13 -15.77 -39.72
N TRP A 316 19.48 -14.77 -39.13
CA TRP A 316 18.64 -14.87 -37.94
C TRP A 316 17.24 -15.37 -38.32
N ASN A 317 16.62 -16.22 -37.49
CA ASN A 317 15.33 -16.83 -37.83
C ASN A 317 14.24 -16.49 -36.81
N VAL A 318 13.06 -16.07 -37.28
CA VAL A 318 11.87 -15.88 -36.44
C VAL A 318 10.90 -17.04 -36.67
N HIS A 319 10.68 -17.87 -35.66
CA HIS A 319 9.76 -19.02 -35.69
C HIS A 319 8.41 -18.69 -35.06
N PHE A 320 7.33 -19.23 -35.64
CA PHE A 320 5.99 -19.15 -35.08
C PHE A 320 5.67 -20.44 -34.31
N LEU A 321 5.24 -20.30 -33.06
CA LEU A 321 5.03 -21.40 -32.13
C LEU A 321 3.67 -21.25 -31.43
N LEU A 322 3.03 -22.36 -31.09
CA LEU A 322 1.92 -22.42 -30.13
C LEU A 322 2.47 -22.84 -28.77
N GLN A 323 2.28 -22.00 -27.77
CA GLN A 323 2.67 -22.24 -26.39
C GLN A 323 1.45 -22.65 -25.56
N SER A 324 1.52 -23.72 -24.77
CA SER A 324 0.38 -24.10 -23.91
C SER A 324 0.17 -23.09 -22.78
N ALA A 325 -1.10 -22.75 -22.50
CA ALA A 325 -1.49 -21.92 -21.35
C ALA A 325 -1.32 -22.66 -20.00
N SER A 326 -1.36 -24.00 -20.02
CA SER A 326 -1.21 -24.84 -18.82
C SER A 326 0.24 -25.22 -18.51
N ASP A 327 1.09 -25.29 -19.54
CA ASP A 327 2.52 -25.60 -19.42
C ASP A 327 3.31 -24.73 -20.41
N LEU A 328 3.92 -23.68 -19.88
CA LEU A 328 4.67 -22.71 -20.68
C LEU A 328 5.93 -23.31 -21.35
N SER A 329 6.37 -24.51 -20.95
CA SER A 329 7.50 -25.20 -21.57
C SER A 329 7.11 -25.95 -22.87
N LEU A 330 5.83 -26.23 -23.05
CA LEU A 330 5.34 -26.92 -24.24
C LEU A 330 5.17 -25.95 -25.41
N LEU A 331 6.05 -26.07 -26.41
CA LEU A 331 6.05 -25.27 -27.63
C LEU A 331 5.86 -26.17 -28.85
N ILE A 332 4.85 -25.88 -29.66
CA ILE A 332 4.53 -26.62 -30.88
C ILE A 332 4.77 -25.69 -32.08
N PRO A 333 5.65 -26.03 -33.04
CA PRO A 333 5.83 -25.22 -34.23
C PRO A 333 4.52 -25.05 -35.01
N ALA A 334 4.25 -23.83 -35.47
CA ALA A 334 3.02 -23.50 -36.19
C ALA A 334 2.85 -24.36 -37.45
N GLU A 335 3.93 -24.65 -38.17
CA GLU A 335 3.94 -25.55 -39.33
C GLU A 335 3.49 -26.98 -38.98
N THR A 336 3.98 -27.52 -37.86
CA THR A 336 3.58 -28.84 -37.36
C THR A 336 2.13 -28.83 -36.87
N ALA A 337 1.71 -27.76 -36.20
CA ALA A 337 0.35 -27.56 -35.73
C ALA A 337 -0.65 -27.37 -36.89
N TRP A 338 -0.21 -26.80 -38.01
CA TRP A 338 -1.02 -26.57 -39.22
C TRP A 338 -1.36 -27.86 -39.95
N THR A 339 -0.41 -28.79 -40.03
CA THR A 339 -0.56 -30.07 -40.74
C THR A 339 -1.13 -31.18 -39.85
N ALA A 340 -1.00 -31.04 -38.52
CA ALA A 340 -1.52 -31.88 -37.44
C ALA A 340 -1.94 -33.32 -37.83
N ARG A 341 -0.99 -34.26 -37.71
CA ARG A 341 -1.24 -35.72 -37.81
C ARG A 341 -0.83 -36.43 -36.50
N GLY A 342 -1.48 -37.54 -36.16
CA GLY A 342 -1.08 -38.41 -35.04
C GLY A 342 -1.24 -37.78 -33.65
N ARG A 343 -0.27 -38.00 -32.75
CA ARG A 343 -0.33 -37.68 -31.31
C ARG A 343 -0.53 -36.18 -30.99
N ILE A 344 -0.06 -35.30 -31.88
CA ILE A 344 -0.22 -33.84 -31.78
C ILE A 344 -1.68 -33.42 -32.04
N SER A 345 -2.40 -34.13 -32.91
CA SER A 345 -3.82 -33.87 -33.16
C SER A 345 -4.67 -34.13 -31.91
N GLY A 346 -4.37 -35.18 -31.14
CA GLY A 346 -5.08 -35.46 -29.88
C GLY A 346 -4.80 -34.45 -28.75
N LEU A 347 -3.60 -33.84 -28.72
CA LEU A 347 -3.26 -32.76 -27.79
C LEU A 347 -3.96 -31.45 -28.15
N LEU A 348 -4.05 -31.17 -29.45
CA LEU A 348 -4.64 -29.95 -29.97
C LEU A 348 -6.18 -30.01 -30.09
N ALA A 349 -6.78 -31.20 -30.15
CA ALA A 349 -8.24 -31.38 -30.26
C ALA A 349 -8.98 -31.42 -28.91
N LYS A 350 -8.26 -31.30 -27.78
CA LYS A 350 -8.91 -31.18 -26.46
C LYS A 350 -9.79 -29.94 -26.42
N ASP A 351 -10.95 -30.08 -25.77
CA ASP A 351 -11.93 -28.99 -25.54
C ASP A 351 -12.46 -28.31 -26.82
N GLY A 352 -12.40 -28.98 -27.97
CA GLY A 352 -12.96 -28.48 -29.24
C GLY A 352 -12.13 -27.39 -29.93
N PHE A 353 -10.85 -27.24 -29.57
CA PHE A 353 -9.95 -26.24 -30.13
C PHE A 353 -9.63 -26.47 -31.62
N GLN A 354 -9.89 -25.47 -32.47
CA GLN A 354 -9.60 -25.51 -33.90
C GLN A 354 -8.32 -24.74 -34.24
N VAL A 355 -7.22 -25.47 -34.29
CA VAL A 355 -5.85 -24.94 -34.42
C VAL A 355 -5.65 -24.05 -35.65
N ARG A 356 -6.16 -24.48 -36.82
CA ARG A 356 -5.97 -23.76 -38.08
C ARG A 356 -6.69 -22.42 -38.07
N GLU A 357 -7.92 -22.41 -37.55
CA GLU A 357 -8.73 -21.20 -37.41
C GLU A 357 -8.06 -20.22 -36.43
N TYR A 358 -7.54 -20.74 -35.31
CA TYR A 358 -6.79 -19.95 -34.33
C TYR A 358 -5.49 -19.36 -34.90
N LEU A 359 -4.69 -20.16 -35.62
CA LEU A 359 -3.43 -19.71 -36.22
C LEU A 359 -3.65 -18.66 -37.31
N LEU A 360 -4.64 -18.84 -38.19
CA LEU A 360 -5.00 -17.85 -39.21
C LEU A 360 -5.41 -16.53 -38.59
N HIS A 361 -6.26 -16.58 -37.56
CA HIS A 361 -6.69 -15.39 -36.84
C HIS A 361 -5.52 -14.68 -36.14
N GLY A 362 -4.69 -15.44 -35.39
CA GLY A 362 -3.56 -14.88 -34.65
C GLY A 362 -2.47 -14.28 -35.55
N LEU A 363 -2.11 -14.97 -36.66
CA LEU A 363 -1.14 -14.47 -37.63
C LEU A 363 -1.69 -13.28 -38.43
N GLY A 364 -2.99 -13.27 -38.75
CA GLY A 364 -3.65 -12.13 -39.38
C GLY A 364 -3.60 -10.86 -38.53
N GLN A 365 -3.76 -10.98 -37.21
CA GLN A 365 -3.59 -9.87 -36.28
C GLN A 365 -2.12 -9.42 -36.17
N ALA A 366 -1.18 -10.36 -36.14
CA ALA A 366 0.26 -10.04 -36.05
C ALA A 366 0.81 -9.40 -37.33
N ALA A 367 0.24 -9.70 -38.50
CA ALA A 367 0.63 -9.12 -39.78
C ALA A 367 0.53 -7.58 -39.81
N GLY A 368 -0.47 -7.00 -39.12
CA GLY A 368 -0.60 -5.55 -39.00
C GLY A 368 0.52 -4.86 -38.19
N LEU A 369 1.26 -5.63 -37.36
CA LEU A 369 2.35 -5.13 -36.52
C LEU A 369 3.74 -5.39 -37.12
N CYS A 370 3.85 -6.43 -37.95
CA CYS A 370 5.08 -6.83 -38.62
C CYS A 370 4.81 -7.22 -40.08
N PRO A 371 5.21 -6.38 -41.07
CA PRO A 371 5.00 -6.66 -42.50
C PRO A 371 5.63 -7.98 -42.98
N ARG A 372 6.70 -8.46 -42.33
CA ARG A 372 7.33 -9.75 -42.67
C ARG A 372 6.45 -10.95 -42.27
N ILE A 373 5.57 -10.81 -41.27
CA ILE A 373 4.56 -11.83 -40.94
C ILE A 373 3.48 -11.88 -42.02
N GLU A 374 3.07 -10.75 -42.59
CA GLU A 374 2.14 -10.71 -43.71
C GLU A 374 2.67 -11.50 -44.92
N ALA A 375 3.96 -11.37 -45.23
CA ALA A 375 4.60 -12.12 -46.29
C ALA A 375 4.55 -13.64 -46.04
N SER A 376 4.69 -14.08 -44.79
CA SER A 376 4.64 -15.50 -44.40
C SER A 376 3.25 -16.13 -44.56
N LEU A 377 2.17 -15.35 -44.50
CA LEU A 377 0.78 -15.83 -44.70
C LEU A 377 0.49 -16.26 -46.15
N ARG A 378 1.37 -15.92 -47.10
CA ARG A 378 1.27 -16.37 -48.50
C ARG A 378 1.79 -17.80 -48.70
N SER A 379 2.45 -18.37 -47.69
CA SER A 379 2.90 -19.76 -47.69
C SER A 379 1.76 -20.71 -47.34
N ALA A 380 1.80 -21.93 -47.88
CA ALA A 380 0.84 -23.00 -47.56
C ALA A 380 0.92 -23.45 -46.09
N THR A 381 2.08 -23.24 -45.44
CA THR A 381 2.36 -23.54 -44.03
C THR A 381 3.16 -22.38 -43.40
N PRO A 382 2.51 -21.38 -42.78
CA PRO A 382 3.23 -20.26 -42.18
C PRO A 382 3.99 -20.71 -40.92
N GLY A 383 5.33 -20.81 -41.03
CA GLY A 383 6.22 -21.28 -39.96
C GLY A 383 7.20 -20.23 -39.41
N GLY A 384 7.54 -19.19 -40.17
CA GLY A 384 8.54 -18.18 -39.79
C GLY A 384 9.11 -17.36 -40.95
N TYR A 385 10.15 -16.57 -40.69
CA TYR A 385 10.92 -15.79 -41.70
C TYR A 385 12.37 -15.51 -41.24
N THR A 386 13.26 -15.17 -42.19
CA THR A 386 14.69 -14.87 -41.95
C THR A 386 15.00 -13.35 -41.85
N LEU A 387 16.10 -13.01 -41.19
CA LEU A 387 16.57 -11.66 -40.89
C LEU A 387 18.11 -11.59 -41.00
N ASP A 388 18.64 -10.45 -41.41
CA ASP A 388 20.08 -10.10 -41.30
C ASP A 388 20.39 -9.50 -39.92
N ALA A 389 21.66 -9.22 -39.60
CA ALA A 389 22.05 -8.62 -38.31
C ALA A 389 21.39 -7.25 -38.04
N ALA A 390 21.12 -6.46 -39.10
CA ALA A 390 20.39 -5.20 -38.98
C ALA A 390 18.90 -5.43 -38.70
N GLY A 391 18.26 -6.37 -39.41
CA GLY A 391 16.88 -6.78 -39.19
C GLY A 391 16.65 -7.45 -37.83
N ALA A 392 17.62 -8.21 -37.33
CA ALA A 392 17.61 -8.76 -35.97
C ALA A 392 17.63 -7.65 -34.93
N HIS A 393 18.48 -6.63 -35.10
CA HIS A 393 18.50 -5.46 -34.22
C HIS A 393 17.17 -4.69 -34.25
N GLU A 394 16.55 -4.49 -35.42
CA GLU A 394 15.21 -3.88 -35.53
C GLU A 394 14.14 -4.72 -34.81
N PHE A 395 14.17 -6.05 -34.99
CA PHE A 395 13.24 -6.95 -34.31
C PHE A 395 13.38 -6.86 -32.79
N LEU A 396 14.61 -6.89 -32.29
CA LEU A 396 14.97 -6.83 -30.87
C LEU A 396 14.61 -5.49 -30.21
N THR A 397 14.71 -4.38 -30.95
CA THR A 397 14.50 -3.02 -30.41
C THR A 397 13.09 -2.49 -30.59
N GLN A 398 12.40 -2.84 -31.69
CA GLN A 398 11.12 -2.23 -32.07
C GLN A 398 9.97 -3.23 -32.15
N ARG A 399 10.16 -4.39 -32.79
CA ARG A 399 9.06 -5.31 -33.13
C ARG A 399 8.64 -6.24 -32.00
N ALA A 400 9.61 -6.73 -31.22
CA ALA A 400 9.35 -7.62 -30.08
C ALA A 400 8.38 -6.99 -29.06
N ALA A 401 8.59 -5.72 -28.70
CA ALA A 401 7.74 -5.01 -27.74
C ALA A 401 6.32 -4.79 -28.26
N ALA A 402 6.15 -4.50 -29.55
CA ALA A 402 4.84 -4.31 -30.17
C ALA A 402 4.02 -5.61 -30.20
N LEU A 403 4.67 -6.75 -30.49
CA LEU A 403 4.03 -8.07 -30.48
C LEU A 403 3.62 -8.50 -29.06
N GLU A 404 4.47 -8.27 -28.05
CA GLU A 404 4.11 -8.54 -26.65
C GLU A 404 2.91 -7.71 -26.19
N GLN A 405 2.86 -6.41 -26.53
CA GLN A 405 1.75 -5.52 -26.17
C GLN A 405 0.42 -5.92 -26.80
N ALA A 406 0.45 -6.53 -27.99
CA ALA A 406 -0.72 -7.08 -28.66
C ALA A 406 -1.17 -8.45 -28.10
N GLY A 407 -0.48 -8.98 -27.09
CA GLY A 407 -0.85 -10.22 -26.41
C GLY A 407 -0.13 -11.48 -26.93
N PHE A 408 0.76 -11.37 -27.92
CA PHE A 408 1.52 -12.51 -28.45
C PHE A 408 2.69 -12.88 -27.56
N GLY A 409 3.03 -14.17 -27.50
CA GLY A 409 4.26 -14.62 -26.84
C GLY A 409 5.48 -14.16 -27.64
N VAL A 410 6.54 -13.74 -26.97
CA VAL A 410 7.81 -13.42 -27.63
C VAL A 410 8.95 -14.07 -26.85
N MET A 411 9.81 -14.78 -27.57
CA MET A 411 10.99 -15.45 -27.03
C MET A 411 12.24 -14.87 -27.71
N LEU A 412 13.08 -14.21 -26.93
CA LEU A 412 14.31 -13.58 -27.39
C LEU A 412 15.52 -14.37 -26.91
N PRO A 413 16.69 -14.24 -27.58
CA PRO A 413 17.92 -14.85 -27.13
C PRO A 413 18.26 -14.49 -25.69
N ALA A 414 18.88 -15.42 -24.96
CA ALA A 414 19.15 -15.28 -23.53
C ALA A 414 20.00 -14.04 -23.19
N TRP A 415 20.91 -13.64 -24.08
CA TRP A 415 21.78 -12.47 -23.93
C TRP A 415 21.05 -11.13 -24.10
N TRP A 416 19.88 -11.11 -24.76
CA TRP A 416 19.06 -9.89 -24.92
C TRP A 416 17.97 -9.73 -23.86
N SER A 417 17.53 -10.85 -23.27
CA SER A 417 16.53 -10.88 -22.21
C SER A 417 16.82 -9.82 -21.15
N ARG A 418 15.78 -9.14 -20.63
CA ARG A 418 15.86 -8.09 -19.57
C ARG A 418 16.56 -8.54 -18.26
N LYS A 419 16.95 -9.82 -18.15
CA LYS A 419 17.72 -10.40 -17.03
C LYS A 419 19.16 -10.78 -17.40
N GLY A 420 19.56 -10.71 -18.67
CA GLY A 420 20.92 -10.95 -19.17
C GLY A 420 21.71 -9.65 -19.28
N THR A 421 22.91 -9.64 -18.71
CA THR A 421 23.82 -8.50 -18.63
C THR A 421 24.19 -8.03 -20.04
N LYS A 422 23.75 -6.82 -20.46
CA LYS A 422 24.45 -6.13 -21.55
C LYS A 422 25.91 -6.01 -21.12
N LEU A 423 26.82 -6.67 -21.83
CA LEU A 423 28.25 -6.63 -21.52
C LEU A 423 28.74 -5.18 -21.69
N LYS A 424 28.98 -4.50 -20.57
CA LYS A 424 29.39 -3.09 -20.53
C LYS A 424 30.87 -2.96 -20.22
N LEU A 425 31.46 -1.87 -20.70
CA LEU A 425 32.82 -1.44 -20.34
C LEU A 425 32.83 -0.90 -18.91
N SER A 426 33.81 -1.36 -18.14
CA SER A 426 33.97 -1.03 -16.73
C SER A 426 35.44 -0.80 -16.36
N ALA A 427 35.69 -0.05 -15.29
CA ALA A 427 37.01 0.22 -14.76
C ALA A 427 37.15 -0.27 -13.31
N ARG A 428 38.28 -0.89 -12.98
CA ARG A 428 38.63 -1.41 -11.66
C ARG A 428 39.82 -0.65 -11.10
N ALA A 429 39.73 -0.23 -9.84
CA ALA A 429 40.79 0.51 -9.16
C ALA A 429 41.66 -0.43 -8.30
N LYS A 430 42.99 -0.25 -8.32
CA LYS A 430 43.96 -0.94 -7.48
C LYS A 430 44.61 0.04 -6.53
N ILE A 431 44.59 -0.25 -5.23
CA ILE A 431 45.06 0.70 -4.20
C ILE A 431 46.28 0.15 -3.47
N LYS A 432 47.36 0.94 -3.45
CA LYS A 432 48.53 0.68 -2.59
C LYS A 432 48.27 1.29 -1.21
N SER A 433 48.19 0.43 -0.19
CA SER A 433 47.82 0.86 1.18
C SER A 433 49.04 1.42 1.93
N PRO A 434 48.95 2.60 2.57
CA PRO A 434 50.01 3.11 3.45
C PRO A 434 50.01 2.41 4.81
N LYS A 435 51.19 2.27 5.44
CA LYS A 435 51.35 1.66 6.78
C LYS A 435 50.56 2.45 7.85
N LEU A 436 49.85 1.73 8.73
CA LEU A 436 49.11 2.29 9.87
C LEU A 436 50.08 2.70 10.99
N VAL A 437 49.99 3.95 11.46
CA VAL A 437 50.70 4.42 12.67
C VAL A 437 49.72 4.34 13.83
N ALA A 438 50.08 3.63 14.90
CA ALA A 438 49.27 3.55 16.12
C ALA A 438 49.08 4.97 16.70
N ASN A 439 47.84 5.32 17.06
CA ASN A 439 47.37 6.60 17.64
C ASN A 439 46.99 7.74 16.68
N SER A 440 47.09 7.61 15.35
CA SER A 440 46.44 8.56 14.44
C SER A 440 45.07 8.02 14.03
N GLY A 441 43.98 8.63 14.50
CA GLY A 441 42.62 8.30 14.04
C GLY A 441 42.55 8.32 12.50
N LEU A 442 41.89 7.31 11.92
CA LEU A 442 41.71 7.21 10.47
C LEU A 442 40.68 8.26 10.02
N SER A 443 40.99 8.99 8.95
CA SER A 443 40.10 10.01 8.37
C SER A 443 39.91 9.76 6.87
N LEU A 444 38.72 10.10 6.37
CA LEU A 444 38.39 10.06 4.95
C LEU A 444 39.25 11.01 4.09
N ASP A 445 39.94 11.97 4.71
CA ASP A 445 40.83 12.93 4.03
C ASP A 445 42.23 12.38 3.72
N ARG A 446 42.55 11.13 4.10
CA ARG A 446 43.86 10.52 3.87
C ARG A 446 44.06 10.22 2.36
N ILE A 447 45.23 10.57 1.83
CA ILE A 447 45.60 10.34 0.43
C ILE A 447 46.09 8.89 0.23
N VAL A 448 45.66 8.26 -0.86
CA VAL A 448 46.05 6.91 -1.31
C VAL A 448 46.44 6.91 -2.80
N GLU A 449 47.33 6.01 -3.20
CA GLU A 449 47.72 5.81 -4.60
C GLU A 449 46.76 4.83 -5.30
N VAL A 450 46.29 5.18 -6.50
CA VAL A 450 45.28 4.39 -7.25
C VAL A 450 45.72 4.13 -8.70
N ASP A 451 45.80 2.86 -9.07
CA ASP A 451 46.03 2.36 -10.44
C ASP A 451 44.71 1.86 -11.06
N TRP A 452 44.53 1.92 -12.39
CA TRP A 452 43.26 1.58 -13.07
C TRP A 452 43.39 0.49 -14.15
N ASP A 453 42.54 -0.55 -14.08
CA ASP A 453 42.39 -1.60 -15.09
C ASP A 453 41.02 -1.48 -15.80
N LEU A 454 40.92 -1.75 -17.11
CA LEU A 454 39.63 -1.80 -17.86
C LEU A 454 39.15 -3.25 -18.07
N ALA A 455 37.85 -3.47 -17.96
CA ALA A 455 37.21 -4.78 -18.12
C ALA A 455 35.89 -4.71 -18.93
N LEU A 456 35.62 -5.74 -19.74
CA LEU A 456 34.36 -5.96 -20.45
C LEU A 456 33.70 -7.22 -19.88
N GLY A 457 32.54 -7.08 -19.24
CA GLY A 457 31.87 -8.22 -18.62
C GLY A 457 32.64 -8.90 -17.48
N GLY A 458 33.55 -8.18 -16.81
CA GLY A 458 34.41 -8.70 -15.74
C GLY A 458 35.75 -9.27 -16.20
N GLU A 459 35.98 -9.42 -17.51
CA GLU A 459 37.27 -9.84 -18.06
C GLU A 459 38.10 -8.63 -18.50
N LYS A 460 39.40 -8.64 -18.21
CA LYS A 460 40.31 -7.54 -18.59
C LYS A 460 40.39 -7.41 -20.10
N ILE A 461 40.22 -6.20 -20.60
CA ILE A 461 40.39 -5.86 -22.01
C ILE A 461 41.71 -5.12 -22.21
N THR A 462 42.50 -5.57 -23.18
CA THR A 462 43.73 -4.91 -23.55
C THR A 462 43.48 -3.72 -24.47
N ARG A 463 44.42 -2.79 -24.53
CA ARG A 463 44.34 -1.62 -25.41
C ARG A 463 44.19 -2.01 -26.88
N ALA A 464 44.91 -3.03 -27.32
CA ALA A 464 44.87 -3.51 -28.71
C ALA A 464 43.47 -4.05 -29.09
N GLU A 465 42.80 -4.76 -28.18
CA GLU A 465 41.44 -5.27 -28.39
C GLU A 465 40.41 -4.14 -28.47
N LEU A 466 40.52 -3.12 -27.61
CA LEU A 466 39.64 -1.95 -27.62
C LEU A 466 39.79 -1.12 -28.91
N GLU A 467 41.02 -0.98 -29.42
CA GLU A 467 41.31 -0.30 -30.69
C GLU A 467 40.79 -1.08 -31.91
N ALA A 468 40.76 -2.41 -31.87
CA ALA A 468 40.20 -3.24 -32.92
C ALA A 468 38.66 -3.11 -33.02
N LEU A 469 37.96 -3.06 -31.88
CA LEU A 469 36.51 -2.90 -31.81
C LEU A 469 36.03 -1.56 -32.38
N ALA A 470 36.83 -0.50 -32.21
CA ALA A 470 36.54 0.81 -32.79
C ALA A 470 36.45 0.81 -34.34
N ARG A 471 37.02 -0.21 -35.02
CA ARG A 471 37.08 -0.28 -36.49
C ARG A 471 35.85 -0.93 -37.15
N LEU A 472 35.08 -1.77 -36.44
CA LEU A 472 34.07 -2.67 -37.03
C LEU A 472 32.73 -2.00 -37.42
N LYS A 473 32.41 -0.79 -36.94
CA LYS A 473 31.22 0.03 -37.30
C LYS A 473 29.82 -0.65 -37.27
N THR A 474 29.68 -1.91 -36.87
CA THR A 474 28.39 -2.61 -36.72
C THR A 474 27.89 -2.58 -35.27
N PRO A 475 26.57 -2.44 -35.03
CA PRO A 475 26.02 -2.34 -33.68
C PRO A 475 26.00 -3.69 -32.93
N LEU A 476 25.96 -4.82 -33.63
CA LEU A 476 26.13 -6.16 -33.08
C LEU A 476 27.49 -6.71 -33.53
N VAL A 477 28.35 -7.04 -32.56
CA VAL A 477 29.69 -7.59 -32.81
C VAL A 477 29.83 -8.91 -32.06
N ARG A 478 30.41 -9.92 -32.72
CA ARG A 478 30.73 -11.20 -32.10
C ARG A 478 32.10 -11.12 -31.41
N LEU A 479 32.11 -11.08 -30.09
CA LEU A 479 33.30 -11.00 -29.24
C LEU A 479 33.48 -12.33 -28.49
N ARG A 480 34.60 -13.02 -28.71
CA ARG A 480 34.94 -14.31 -28.06
C ARG A 480 33.79 -15.34 -28.10
N GLY A 481 33.04 -15.37 -29.21
CA GLY A 481 31.94 -16.30 -29.43
C GLY A 481 30.55 -15.81 -29.00
N GLN A 482 30.42 -14.65 -28.35
CA GLN A 482 29.15 -14.07 -27.90
C GLN A 482 28.79 -12.79 -28.67
N TRP A 483 27.49 -12.56 -28.91
CA TRP A 483 26.99 -11.33 -29.53
C TRP A 483 26.86 -10.21 -28.49
N VAL A 484 27.53 -9.08 -28.74
CA VAL A 484 27.51 -7.90 -27.87
C VAL A 484 27.05 -6.67 -28.65
N GLU A 485 26.14 -5.91 -28.05
CA GLU A 485 25.78 -4.58 -28.53
C GLU A 485 26.77 -3.56 -27.97
N MET A 486 27.54 -2.86 -28.83
CA MET A 486 28.46 -1.81 -28.41
C MET A 486 28.19 -0.50 -29.16
N ARG A 487 28.16 0.62 -28.43
CA ARG A 487 28.02 1.96 -29.03
C ARG A 487 29.40 2.56 -29.30
N ALA A 488 29.55 3.23 -30.45
CA ALA A 488 30.80 3.88 -30.84
C ALA A 488 31.28 4.95 -29.83
N GLU A 489 30.35 5.61 -29.13
CA GLU A 489 30.67 6.62 -28.10
C GLU A 489 31.32 6.02 -26.83
N GLU A 490 30.93 4.79 -26.45
CA GLU A 490 31.44 4.11 -25.26
C GLU A 490 32.89 3.68 -25.45
N ILE A 491 33.23 3.17 -26.64
CA ILE A 491 34.60 2.76 -27.00
C ILE A 491 35.56 3.96 -26.98
N LYS A 492 35.13 5.11 -27.52
CA LYS A 492 35.94 6.34 -27.53
C LYS A 492 36.22 6.84 -26.11
N THR A 493 35.21 6.83 -25.24
CA THR A 493 35.37 7.34 -23.88
C THR A 493 36.28 6.45 -23.03
N ALA A 494 36.27 5.14 -23.27
CA ALA A 494 37.19 4.21 -22.63
C ALA A 494 38.67 4.45 -23.02
N LEU A 495 38.93 4.72 -24.30
CA LEU A 495 40.28 5.08 -24.77
C LEU A 495 40.76 6.42 -24.18
N ASP A 496 39.88 7.42 -24.09
CA ASP A 496 40.21 8.72 -23.50
C ASP A 496 40.47 8.65 -21.98
N PHE A 497 39.74 7.77 -21.27
CA PHE A 497 39.93 7.54 -19.83
C PHE A 497 41.31 6.93 -19.55
N TRP A 498 41.69 5.90 -20.31
CA TRP A 498 42.96 5.20 -20.10
C TRP A 498 44.16 6.13 -20.32
N ARG A 499 44.08 7.02 -21.31
CA ARG A 499 45.14 8.00 -21.64
C ARG A 499 45.33 9.10 -20.59
N LYS A 500 44.33 9.39 -19.74
CA LYS A 500 44.35 10.53 -18.81
C LYS A 500 44.78 10.21 -17.38
N ARG A 501 44.89 8.94 -16.98
CA ARG A 501 45.03 8.54 -15.56
C ARG A 501 46.06 7.44 -15.30
N GLU A 502 47.22 7.47 -15.97
CA GLU A 502 48.27 6.47 -15.77
C GLU A 502 48.88 6.43 -14.34
N GLU A 503 48.84 7.52 -13.55
CA GLU A 503 49.21 7.52 -12.12
C GLU A 503 48.42 8.60 -11.36
N GLY A 504 47.57 8.24 -10.39
CA GLY A 504 46.69 9.19 -9.68
C GLY A 504 46.66 9.02 -8.18
N GLN A 505 46.96 10.10 -7.43
CA GLN A 505 46.64 10.21 -6.01
C GLN A 505 45.16 10.56 -5.84
N ALA A 506 44.46 9.86 -4.94
CA ALA A 506 43.05 10.14 -4.59
C ALA A 506 42.87 10.14 -3.06
N THR A 507 41.85 10.80 -2.53
CA THR A 507 41.52 10.67 -1.11
C THR A 507 40.74 9.38 -0.84
N LEU A 508 40.81 8.85 0.38
CA LEU A 508 39.99 7.71 0.80
C LEU A 508 38.49 8.01 0.63
N ARG A 509 38.07 9.28 0.81
CA ARG A 509 36.72 9.76 0.49
C ARG A 509 36.34 9.48 -0.97
N ASP A 510 37.22 9.82 -1.91
CA ASP A 510 36.95 9.64 -3.35
C ASP A 510 36.85 8.16 -3.70
N VAL A 511 37.71 7.32 -3.12
CA VAL A 511 37.66 5.87 -3.27
C VAL A 511 36.36 5.29 -2.73
N VAL A 512 35.94 5.68 -1.52
CA VAL A 512 34.67 5.23 -0.92
C VAL A 512 33.49 5.67 -1.78
N ARG A 513 33.50 6.90 -2.30
CA ARG A 513 32.46 7.41 -3.20
C ARG A 513 32.39 6.62 -4.51
N LEU A 514 33.51 6.34 -5.16
CA LEU A 514 33.57 5.47 -6.35
C LEU A 514 33.03 4.07 -6.05
N THR A 515 33.45 3.50 -4.92
CA THR A 515 33.07 2.14 -4.48
C THR A 515 31.59 2.00 -4.13
N LEU A 516 30.97 3.06 -3.63
CA LEU A 516 29.52 3.12 -3.37
C LEU A 516 28.71 3.52 -4.63
N GLY A 517 29.37 3.70 -5.78
CA GLY A 517 28.72 4.07 -7.05
C GLY A 517 28.19 5.50 -7.09
N ALA A 518 28.78 6.39 -6.29
CA ALA A 518 28.45 7.81 -6.22
C ALA A 518 29.01 8.60 -7.40
N ASP A 519 30.22 8.24 -7.78
CA ASP A 519 30.97 8.82 -8.87
C ASP A 519 31.28 7.72 -9.88
N ARG A 520 31.42 8.13 -11.14
CA ARG A 520 31.91 7.25 -12.20
C ARG A 520 33.35 7.60 -12.51
N PRO A 521 34.20 6.61 -12.86
CA PRO A 521 35.57 6.87 -13.30
C PRO A 521 35.61 7.82 -14.50
N ALA A 522 34.70 7.64 -15.46
CA ALA A 522 34.47 8.53 -16.60
C ALA A 522 33.02 8.43 -17.10
N PRO A 523 32.53 9.41 -17.91
CA PRO A 523 31.25 9.28 -18.60
C PRO A 523 31.18 7.98 -19.41
N GLY A 524 30.09 7.22 -19.34
CA GLY A 524 29.93 5.97 -20.10
C GLY A 524 30.73 4.75 -19.61
N LEU A 525 31.60 4.90 -18.60
CA LEU A 525 32.35 3.79 -17.97
C LEU A 525 31.73 3.42 -16.62
N GLU A 526 31.42 2.13 -16.43
CA GLU A 526 30.98 1.62 -15.12
C GLU A 526 32.18 1.36 -14.20
N PHE A 527 31.95 1.29 -12.89
CA PHE A 527 32.98 0.96 -11.91
C PHE A 527 32.80 -0.49 -11.44
N ASP A 528 33.84 -1.31 -11.60
CA ASP A 528 33.82 -2.76 -11.33
C ASP A 528 34.41 -3.13 -9.96
N GLY A 529 34.80 -2.13 -9.15
CA GLY A 529 35.25 -2.32 -7.78
C GLY A 529 36.71 -1.94 -7.53
N VAL A 530 37.14 -2.21 -6.29
CA VAL A 530 38.47 -1.91 -5.77
C VAL A 530 39.18 -3.21 -5.42
N GLU A 531 40.47 -3.29 -5.73
CA GLU A 531 41.40 -4.32 -5.27
C GLU A 531 42.45 -3.65 -4.37
N ALA A 532 42.45 -3.97 -3.07
CA ALA A 532 43.40 -3.44 -2.09
C ALA A 532 43.99 -4.55 -1.21
N SER A 533 45.25 -4.40 -0.77
CA SER A 533 46.02 -5.47 -0.13
C SER A 533 45.81 -5.63 1.39
N ASP A 534 45.33 -4.60 2.10
CA ASP A 534 45.38 -4.53 3.58
C ASP A 534 44.04 -4.06 4.22
N TRP A 535 44.10 -3.09 5.13
CA TRP A 535 42.99 -2.56 5.92
C TRP A 535 41.92 -1.83 5.10
N VAL A 536 42.30 -1.26 3.95
CA VAL A 536 41.37 -0.53 3.07
C VAL A 536 40.33 -1.49 2.48
N GLN A 537 40.73 -2.72 2.14
CA GLN A 537 39.83 -3.74 1.61
C GLN A 537 38.81 -4.15 2.68
N GLY A 538 39.27 -4.49 3.89
CA GLY A 538 38.39 -4.84 5.01
C GLY A 538 37.41 -3.73 5.39
N PHE A 539 37.85 -2.46 5.33
CA PHE A 539 37.00 -1.29 5.51
C PHE A 539 35.92 -1.16 4.43
N LEU A 540 36.30 -1.27 3.16
CA LEU A 540 35.36 -1.17 2.03
C LEU A 540 34.36 -2.33 2.04
N ASP A 541 34.81 -3.55 2.33
CA ASP A 541 33.95 -4.73 2.43
C ASP A 541 32.97 -4.60 3.60
N SER A 542 33.40 -4.05 4.74
CA SER A 542 32.52 -3.78 5.88
C SER A 542 31.47 -2.72 5.55
N LEU A 543 31.86 -1.65 4.85
CA LEU A 543 30.94 -0.59 4.41
C LEU A 543 29.93 -1.07 3.35
N GLN A 544 30.34 -1.98 2.46
CA GLN A 544 29.46 -2.60 1.47
C GLN A 544 28.60 -3.73 2.05
N GLY A 545 28.77 -4.08 3.33
CA GLY A 545 28.06 -5.18 3.99
C GLY A 545 28.48 -6.57 3.50
N ARG A 546 29.66 -6.69 2.90
CA ARG A 546 30.26 -7.97 2.43
C ARG A 546 30.98 -8.72 3.55
N SER A 547 31.36 -8.04 4.62
CA SER A 547 31.88 -8.63 5.86
C SER A 547 31.07 -8.19 7.07
N SER A 548 30.90 -9.08 8.04
CA SER A 548 30.25 -8.74 9.32
C SER A 548 31.22 -7.98 10.21
N PHE A 549 30.79 -6.86 10.78
CA PHE A 549 31.51 -6.24 11.89
C PHE A 549 31.48 -7.17 13.11
N ALA A 550 32.58 -7.22 13.87
CA ALA A 550 32.67 -8.08 15.05
C ALA A 550 31.63 -7.65 16.10
N GLU A 551 30.79 -8.57 16.55
CA GLU A 551 29.87 -8.31 17.65
C GLU A 551 30.67 -8.11 18.94
N THR A 552 30.52 -6.93 19.54
CA THR A 552 31.22 -6.55 20.76
C THR A 552 30.29 -6.75 21.95
N GLU A 553 30.80 -7.34 23.04
CA GLU A 553 30.02 -7.44 24.27
C GLU A 553 29.81 -6.05 24.91
N PRO A 554 28.69 -5.84 25.63
CA PRO A 554 28.50 -4.63 26.43
C PRO A 554 29.64 -4.47 27.44
N PRO A 555 30.10 -3.24 27.72
CA PRO A 555 31.21 -3.02 28.63
C PRO A 555 30.83 -3.40 30.07
N ALA A 556 31.83 -3.80 30.86
CA ALA A 556 31.66 -3.99 32.30
C ALA A 556 31.04 -2.73 32.93
N GLY A 557 30.10 -2.90 33.88
CA GLY A 557 29.36 -1.80 34.53
C GLY A 557 28.07 -1.37 33.82
N PHE A 558 27.76 -1.93 32.65
CA PHE A 558 26.44 -1.78 32.03
C PHE A 558 25.41 -2.67 32.75
N GLN A 559 24.36 -2.07 33.30
CA GLN A 559 23.30 -2.76 34.05
C GLN A 559 22.07 -3.01 33.15
N GLY A 560 22.14 -4.07 32.35
CA GLY A 560 21.04 -4.52 31.49
C GLY A 560 21.50 -5.55 30.47
N VAL A 561 20.55 -6.13 29.72
CA VAL A 561 20.86 -7.04 28.62
C VAL A 561 20.46 -6.37 27.31
N LEU A 562 21.43 -6.13 26.42
CA LEU A 562 21.15 -5.68 25.06
C LEU A 562 20.54 -6.84 24.28
N ARG A 563 19.42 -6.59 23.62
CA ARG A 563 18.82 -7.56 22.68
C ARG A 563 19.77 -7.78 21.48
N PRO A 564 19.65 -8.89 20.73
CA PRO A 564 20.56 -9.19 19.61
C PRO A 564 20.68 -8.06 18.57
N TYR A 565 19.56 -7.41 18.22
CA TYR A 565 19.64 -6.25 17.35
C TYR A 565 20.34 -5.06 18.03
N GLN A 566 20.10 -4.81 19.32
CA GLN A 566 20.75 -3.71 20.05
C GLN A 566 22.26 -3.95 20.17
N ALA A 567 22.69 -5.18 20.41
CA ALA A 567 24.11 -5.56 20.42
C ALA A 567 24.76 -5.33 19.05
N ARG A 568 24.08 -5.71 17.95
CA ARG A 568 24.54 -5.40 16.59
C ARG A 568 24.60 -3.90 16.30
N GLY A 569 23.61 -3.13 16.75
CA GLY A 569 23.60 -1.68 16.54
C GLY A 569 24.67 -0.95 17.37
N TYR A 570 24.88 -1.38 18.62
CA TYR A 570 26.00 -0.95 19.46
C TYR A 570 27.36 -1.28 18.81
N SER A 571 27.53 -2.49 18.28
CA SER A 571 28.77 -2.91 17.61
C SER A 571 29.03 -2.11 16.34
N TRP A 572 27.98 -1.84 15.54
CA TRP A 572 28.05 -0.98 14.36
C TRP A 572 28.43 0.46 14.70
N LEU A 573 27.86 1.03 15.77
CA LEU A 573 28.27 2.34 16.28
C LEU A 573 29.73 2.34 16.72
N GLY A 574 30.17 1.27 17.39
CA GLY A 574 31.55 1.05 17.79
C GLY A 574 32.50 1.06 16.58
N PHE A 575 32.18 0.29 15.55
CA PHE A 575 32.92 0.26 14.28
C PHE A 575 33.05 1.67 13.70
N LEU A 576 31.95 2.39 13.44
CA LEU A 576 32.04 3.72 12.84
C LEU A 576 32.85 4.70 13.70
N ARG A 577 32.70 4.61 15.03
CA ARG A 577 33.50 5.41 15.97
C ARG A 577 34.99 5.12 15.85
N ASP A 578 35.39 3.86 15.75
CA ASP A 578 36.81 3.47 15.68
C ASP A 578 37.46 3.91 14.34
N TRP A 579 36.64 4.07 13.30
CA TRP A 579 37.03 4.64 12.00
C TRP A 579 36.88 6.16 11.89
N GLY A 580 36.51 6.85 12.98
CA GLY A 580 36.31 8.32 12.97
C GLY A 580 35.14 8.79 12.12
N LEU A 581 34.20 7.90 11.79
CA LEU A 581 33.04 8.16 10.95
C LEU A 581 31.81 8.51 11.78
N GLY A 582 31.02 9.46 11.29
CA GLY A 582 29.73 9.80 11.88
C GLY A 582 28.65 8.77 11.57
N ALA A 583 27.78 8.52 12.53
CA ALA A 583 26.72 7.52 12.46
C ALA A 583 25.33 8.11 12.69
N CYS A 584 24.33 7.62 11.97
CA CYS A 584 22.92 7.91 12.21
C CYS A 584 22.20 6.63 12.67
N LEU A 585 21.79 6.58 13.93
CA LEU A 585 20.92 5.53 14.43
C LEU A 585 19.47 5.96 14.26
N ALA A 586 18.86 5.42 13.21
CA ALA A 586 17.55 5.78 12.70
C ALA A 586 16.47 4.73 13.01
N ASP A 587 16.68 3.92 14.06
CA ASP A 587 15.72 2.91 14.52
C ASP A 587 14.38 3.53 14.90
N ASP A 588 13.29 2.79 14.67
CA ASP A 588 11.96 3.16 15.13
C ASP A 588 11.93 3.48 16.64
N MET A 589 11.06 4.41 17.03
CA MET A 589 11.00 4.90 18.41
C MET A 589 10.61 3.78 19.36
N GLY A 590 11.47 3.45 20.33
CA GLY A 590 11.21 2.38 21.30
C GLY A 590 12.06 1.13 21.10
N LEU A 591 12.87 1.05 20.03
CA LEU A 591 13.91 0.01 19.85
C LEU A 591 15.16 0.23 20.74
N GLY A 592 15.14 1.22 21.63
CA GLY A 592 16.25 1.46 22.56
C GLY A 592 17.49 2.07 21.89
N LYS A 593 17.33 3.20 21.19
CA LYS A 593 18.46 4.01 20.71
C LYS A 593 19.31 4.54 21.86
N THR A 594 18.64 5.05 22.90
CA THR A 594 19.24 5.59 24.12
C THR A 594 20.19 4.58 24.78
N VAL A 595 19.72 3.36 25.01
CA VAL A 595 20.51 2.32 25.69
C VAL A 595 21.74 1.89 24.87
N GLN A 596 21.62 1.80 23.54
CA GLN A 596 22.76 1.53 22.64
C GLN A 596 23.80 2.66 22.71
N THR A 597 23.35 3.92 22.74
CA THR A 597 24.24 5.08 22.88
C THR A 597 24.93 5.14 24.24
N LEU A 598 24.21 4.86 25.34
CA LEU A 598 24.80 4.82 26.68
C LEU A 598 25.85 3.72 26.80
N ALA A 599 25.60 2.54 26.22
CA ALA A 599 26.58 1.45 26.16
C ALA A 599 27.86 1.87 25.42
N LEU A 600 27.73 2.57 24.28
CA LEU A 600 28.88 3.12 23.55
C LEU A 600 29.67 4.12 24.40
N ILE A 601 29.00 5.10 25.01
CA ILE A 601 29.68 6.12 25.83
C ILE A 601 30.42 5.47 27.00
N LEU A 602 29.79 4.51 27.69
CA LEU A 602 30.41 3.78 28.79
C LEU A 602 31.64 2.98 28.33
N ARG A 603 31.55 2.29 27.19
CA ARG A 603 32.67 1.52 26.59
C ARG A 603 33.89 2.42 26.45
N ASP A 604 33.71 3.56 25.82
CA ASP A 604 34.81 4.45 25.48
C ASP A 604 35.30 5.29 26.65
N TRP A 605 34.47 5.52 27.67
CA TRP A 605 34.90 6.16 28.92
C TRP A 605 35.79 5.25 29.78
N ARG A 606 35.57 3.92 29.70
CA ARG A 606 36.35 2.92 30.44
C ARG A 606 37.61 2.47 29.72
N ASP A 607 37.71 2.69 28.41
CA ASP A 607 38.87 2.35 27.61
C ASP A 607 40.13 3.08 28.13
N ALA A 608 41.12 2.31 28.61
CA ALA A 608 42.34 2.83 29.21
C ALA A 608 43.27 3.48 28.18
N ASP A 609 43.15 3.09 26.91
CA ASP A 609 43.96 3.62 25.81
C ASP A 609 43.41 4.95 25.27
N ARG A 610 42.22 5.37 25.72
CA ARG A 610 41.57 6.63 25.33
C ARG A 610 41.68 7.69 26.41
N GLN A 611 41.89 8.93 25.99
CA GLN A 611 41.77 10.09 26.88
C GLN A 611 40.32 10.25 27.36
N ARG A 612 40.15 10.34 28.69
CA ARG A 612 38.87 10.64 29.35
C ARG A 612 38.41 12.05 29.01
N ARG A 613 37.60 12.17 27.96
CA ARG A 613 36.96 13.41 27.49
C ARG A 613 35.44 13.23 27.45
N PRO A 614 34.66 14.28 27.76
CA PRO A 614 33.21 14.17 27.83
C PRO A 614 32.57 14.03 26.44
N VAL A 615 31.40 13.41 26.41
CA VAL A 615 30.49 13.41 25.25
C VAL A 615 29.38 14.44 25.47
N LEU A 616 29.12 15.28 24.46
CA LEU A 616 28.01 16.24 24.48
C LEU A 616 26.75 15.62 23.89
N LEU A 617 25.71 15.47 24.69
CA LEU A 617 24.37 15.08 24.23
C LEU A 617 23.46 16.31 24.14
N VAL A 618 22.91 16.55 22.96
CA VAL A 618 21.93 17.60 22.72
C VAL A 618 20.58 16.96 22.39
N CYS A 619 19.55 17.27 23.17
CA CYS A 619 18.21 16.71 22.97
C CYS A 619 17.11 17.77 23.20
N PRO A 620 15.85 17.51 22.81
CA PRO A 620 14.73 18.37 23.20
C PRO A 620 14.59 18.46 24.72
N ALA A 621 14.18 19.62 25.23
CA ALA A 621 14.04 19.84 26.67
C ALA A 621 13.06 18.83 27.33
N SER A 622 12.10 18.32 26.58
CA SER A 622 11.12 17.31 27.01
C SER A 622 11.71 15.94 27.33
N VAL A 623 12.84 15.56 26.73
CA VAL A 623 13.45 14.22 26.89
C VAL A 623 14.70 14.21 27.77
N LEU A 624 15.16 15.37 28.24
CA LEU A 624 16.30 15.52 29.16
C LEU A 624 16.19 14.59 30.38
N SER A 625 15.04 14.61 31.05
CA SER A 625 14.83 13.79 32.25
C SER A 625 14.77 12.28 31.95
N ASN A 626 14.40 11.90 30.72
CA ASN A 626 14.39 10.51 30.31
C ASN A 626 15.82 9.98 30.15
N TRP A 627 16.70 10.75 29.50
CA TRP A 627 18.13 10.43 29.40
C TRP A 627 18.79 10.27 30.77
N LEU A 628 18.47 11.14 31.74
CA LEU A 628 19.00 11.04 33.09
C LEU A 628 18.53 9.76 33.80
N LYS A 629 17.22 9.44 33.73
CA LYS A 629 16.67 8.21 34.31
C LYS A 629 17.27 6.96 33.67
N GLU A 630 17.44 6.94 32.35
CA GLU A 630 18.03 5.81 31.64
C GLU A 630 19.53 5.67 31.96
N ALA A 631 20.29 6.76 32.05
CA ALA A 631 21.68 6.70 32.46
C ALA A 631 21.84 6.18 33.90
N GLN A 632 21.00 6.63 34.84
CA GLN A 632 20.98 6.12 36.21
C GLN A 632 20.62 4.63 36.28
N ARG A 633 19.75 4.16 35.39
CA ARG A 633 19.31 2.76 35.35
C ARG A 633 20.35 1.84 34.71
N PHE A 634 20.89 2.20 33.56
CA PHE A 634 21.72 1.31 32.73
C PHE A 634 23.22 1.54 32.94
N THR A 635 23.64 2.71 33.40
CA THR A 635 25.05 3.07 33.60
C THR A 635 25.23 3.89 34.90
N PRO A 636 24.86 3.35 36.08
CA PRO A 636 24.79 4.12 37.33
C PRO A 636 26.13 4.70 37.79
N GLU A 637 27.24 4.05 37.44
CA GLU A 637 28.60 4.49 37.80
C GLU A 637 29.17 5.55 36.83
N MET A 638 28.47 5.85 35.73
CA MET A 638 28.94 6.81 34.74
C MET A 638 28.62 8.25 35.20
N PRO A 639 29.61 9.17 35.28
CA PRO A 639 29.35 10.55 35.70
C PRO A 639 28.60 11.32 34.61
N VAL A 640 27.42 11.83 34.95
CA VAL A 640 26.51 12.57 34.05
C VAL A 640 26.16 13.93 34.63
N MET A 641 26.29 14.99 33.83
CA MET A 641 25.88 16.36 34.18
C MET A 641 24.78 16.87 33.27
N VAL A 642 23.80 17.58 33.84
CA VAL A 642 22.75 18.28 33.07
C VAL A 642 23.06 19.78 33.02
N HIS A 643 23.23 20.31 31.81
CA HIS A 643 23.40 21.73 31.52
C HIS A 643 22.09 22.34 31.02
N HIS A 644 21.18 22.63 31.95
CA HIS A 644 19.87 23.21 31.64
C HIS A 644 19.33 24.06 32.81
N GLY A 645 18.41 24.99 32.51
CA GLY A 645 17.77 25.84 33.52
C GLY A 645 18.54 27.13 33.87
N LEU A 646 17.98 27.88 34.82
CA LEU A 646 18.48 29.20 35.24
C LEU A 646 19.72 29.11 36.14
N GLN A 647 19.81 28.04 36.94
CA GLN A 647 20.91 27.79 37.88
C GLN A 647 22.09 27.02 37.25
N ARG A 648 22.10 26.82 35.92
CA ARG A 648 23.19 26.10 35.26
C ARG A 648 24.52 26.86 35.40
N LEU A 649 25.61 26.11 35.52
CA LEU A 649 26.96 26.66 35.54
C LEU A 649 27.24 27.40 34.23
N LYS A 650 28.01 28.50 34.29
CA LYS A 650 28.36 29.30 33.12
C LYS A 650 29.87 29.42 32.99
N GLU A 651 30.31 29.70 31.76
CA GLU A 651 31.68 30.07 31.43
C GLU A 651 32.73 29.09 32.00
N ARG A 652 33.73 29.58 32.75
CA ARG A 652 34.83 28.76 33.27
C ARG A 652 34.37 27.69 34.25
N ALA A 653 33.35 27.97 35.06
CA ALA A 653 32.80 26.99 36.01
C ALA A 653 32.17 25.80 35.29
N PHE A 654 31.47 26.05 34.17
CA PHE A 654 30.96 25.00 33.30
C PHE A 654 32.08 24.15 32.70
N VAL A 655 33.11 24.79 32.14
CA VAL A 655 34.23 24.07 31.50
C VAL A 655 34.95 23.16 32.48
N LYS A 656 35.19 23.61 33.72
CA LYS A 656 35.81 22.78 34.76
C LYS A 656 34.94 21.57 35.11
N ALA A 657 33.66 21.81 35.40
CA ALA A 657 32.73 20.74 35.77
C ALA A 657 32.53 19.72 34.63
N ALA A 658 32.42 20.19 33.38
CA ALA A 658 32.21 19.34 32.21
C ALA A 658 33.34 18.33 31.96
N ARG A 659 34.60 18.71 32.26
CA ARG A 659 35.78 17.85 32.04
C ARG A 659 35.82 16.62 32.96
N GLU A 660 35.13 16.66 34.09
CA GLU A 660 35.07 15.55 35.05
C GLU A 660 33.95 14.55 34.71
N GLN A 661 33.16 14.81 33.66
CA GLN A 661 32.00 14.00 33.29
C GLN A 661 32.29 13.10 32.09
N ALA A 662 31.57 11.99 32.02
CA ALA A 662 31.54 11.15 30.82
C ALA A 662 30.49 11.67 29.83
N LEU A 663 29.36 12.19 30.35
CA LEU A 663 28.25 12.68 29.55
C LEU A 663 27.75 14.05 30.06
N VAL A 664 27.63 15.01 29.15
CA VAL A 664 27.00 16.30 29.42
C VAL A 664 25.74 16.44 28.57
N VAL A 665 24.60 16.62 29.22
CA VAL A 665 23.29 16.70 28.55
C VAL A 665 22.81 18.15 28.49
N THR A 666 22.49 18.66 27.30
CA THR A 666 21.98 20.02 27.07
C THR A 666 20.81 20.01 26.08
N SER A 667 20.23 21.20 25.85
CA SER A 667 19.11 21.39 24.91
C SER A 667 19.52 22.17 23.67
N TYR A 668 18.83 21.94 22.54
CA TYR A 668 19.08 22.65 21.27
C TYR A 668 19.07 24.17 21.40
N ALA A 669 18.19 24.73 22.22
CA ALA A 669 18.10 26.18 22.44
C ALA A 669 19.35 26.77 23.11
N LEU A 670 20.12 25.96 23.84
CA LEU A 670 21.33 26.38 24.53
C LEU A 670 22.60 26.29 23.67
N LEU A 671 22.59 25.49 22.60
CA LEU A 671 23.72 25.39 21.65
C LEU A 671 24.21 26.76 21.17
N PRO A 672 23.37 27.62 20.55
CA PRO A 672 23.83 28.93 20.10
C PRO A 672 24.02 29.92 21.26
N ARG A 673 23.25 29.78 22.36
CA ARG A 673 23.27 30.72 23.49
C ARG A 673 24.54 30.61 24.32
N ASP A 674 25.00 29.38 24.55
CA ASP A 674 26.17 29.07 25.38
C ASP A 674 27.34 28.57 24.54
N PHE A 675 27.32 28.84 23.22
CA PHE A 675 28.30 28.36 22.25
C PHE A 675 29.75 28.59 22.68
N LYS A 676 30.07 29.78 23.22
CA LYS A 676 31.42 30.13 23.68
C LYS A 676 31.94 29.18 24.78
N ALA A 677 31.07 28.77 25.71
CA ALA A 677 31.44 27.85 26.78
C ALA A 677 31.55 26.41 26.27
N LEU A 678 30.62 26.00 25.38
CA LEU A 678 30.63 24.67 24.76
C LEU A 678 31.86 24.46 23.85
N SER A 679 32.28 25.48 23.12
CA SER A 679 33.45 25.45 22.23
C SER A 679 34.80 25.44 22.96
N ALA A 680 34.81 25.69 24.28
CA ALA A 680 36.03 25.66 25.10
C ALA A 680 36.31 24.27 25.73
N VAL A 681 35.45 23.28 25.46
CA VAL A 681 35.59 21.90 25.89
C VAL A 681 35.98 21.04 24.69
N ASP A 682 36.97 20.17 24.86
CA ASP A 682 37.34 19.18 23.85
C ASP A 682 36.46 17.94 24.00
N TRP A 683 35.49 17.79 23.09
CA TRP A 683 34.50 16.72 23.15
C TRP A 683 35.01 15.44 22.49
N ALA A 684 34.93 14.31 23.21
CA ALA A 684 35.17 12.99 22.62
C ALA A 684 34.14 12.66 21.53
N GLY A 685 32.92 13.15 21.71
CA GLY A 685 31.87 12.99 20.72
C GLY A 685 30.69 13.93 20.95
N MET A 686 29.87 14.08 19.92
CA MET A 686 28.63 14.86 19.97
C MET A 686 27.46 14.02 19.49
N VAL A 687 26.45 13.87 20.35
CA VAL A 687 25.21 13.13 20.09
C VAL A 687 24.05 14.12 19.94
N LEU A 688 23.31 14.01 18.84
CA LEU A 688 22.08 14.74 18.60
C LEU A 688 20.89 13.80 18.70
N ASP A 689 20.07 13.95 19.74
CA ASP A 689 18.81 13.21 19.86
C ASP A 689 17.66 14.00 19.26
N GLU A 690 16.75 13.32 18.56
CA GLU A 690 15.75 13.95 17.69
C GLU A 690 16.43 14.90 16.68
N ALA A 691 17.38 14.37 15.92
CA ALA A 691 18.22 15.10 14.97
C ALA A 691 17.45 15.86 13.88
N GLN A 692 16.13 15.64 13.74
CA GLN A 692 15.26 16.49 12.92
C GLN A 692 15.31 17.98 13.32
N ASN A 693 15.75 18.31 14.53
CA ASN A 693 15.93 19.70 14.97
C ASN A 693 17.02 20.46 14.17
N ILE A 694 17.90 19.77 13.43
CA ILE A 694 18.95 20.39 12.60
C ILE A 694 18.73 20.25 11.09
N LYS A 695 17.51 19.89 10.64
CA LYS A 695 17.18 19.70 9.21
C LYS A 695 17.53 20.89 8.34
N ASN A 696 17.18 22.10 8.77
CA ASN A 696 17.52 23.30 8.03
C ASN A 696 18.96 23.72 8.38
N PRO A 697 19.91 23.62 7.43
CA PRO A 697 21.31 23.90 7.68
C PRO A 697 21.58 25.37 8.01
N GLU A 698 20.67 26.28 7.68
CA GLU A 698 20.83 27.72 7.90
C GLU A 698 20.51 28.16 9.33
N THR A 699 19.84 27.31 10.11
CA THR A 699 19.44 27.64 11.48
C THR A 699 20.66 27.84 12.40
N LYS A 700 20.54 28.76 13.36
CA LYS A 700 21.62 29.04 14.34
C LYS A 700 22.05 27.77 15.09
N GLN A 701 21.11 26.90 15.44
CA GLN A 701 21.38 25.63 16.10
C GLN A 701 22.12 24.63 15.21
N ALA A 702 21.74 24.47 13.93
CA ALA A 702 22.44 23.57 13.01
C ALA A 702 23.86 24.06 12.70
N ARG A 703 24.04 25.39 12.52
CA ARG A 703 25.37 26.00 12.36
C ARG A 703 26.23 25.75 13.60
N ALA A 704 25.72 26.05 14.79
CA ALA A 704 26.43 25.81 16.05
C ALA A 704 26.82 24.34 16.23
N ALA A 705 25.92 23.40 15.95
CA ALA A 705 26.20 21.97 16.05
C ALA A 705 27.31 21.50 15.11
N ARG A 706 27.36 22.01 13.87
CA ARG A 706 28.42 21.65 12.91
C ARG A 706 29.77 22.29 13.22
N THR A 707 29.78 23.48 13.82
CA THR A 707 31.03 24.20 14.14
C THR A 707 31.74 23.63 15.37
N LEU A 708 31.02 22.98 16.29
CA LEU A 708 31.64 22.33 17.45
C LEU A 708 32.58 21.21 17.03
N LYS A 709 33.77 21.21 17.62
CA LYS A 709 34.77 20.17 17.42
C LYS A 709 34.40 18.94 18.27
N ALA A 710 34.30 17.80 17.62
CA ALA A 710 34.07 16.50 18.24
C ALA A 710 34.70 15.43 17.35
N ASP A 711 35.35 14.44 17.97
CA ASP A 711 36.06 13.38 17.23
C ASP A 711 35.10 12.39 16.58
N PHE A 712 33.96 12.14 17.22
CA PHE A 712 32.88 11.29 16.71
C PHE A 712 31.53 12.02 16.79
N ARG A 713 30.65 11.75 15.82
CA ARG A 713 29.33 12.37 15.75
C ARG A 713 28.23 11.33 15.55
N LEU A 714 27.20 11.41 16.39
CA LEU A 714 26.06 10.51 16.37
C LEU A 714 24.76 11.30 16.26
N ALA A 715 23.90 10.89 15.35
CA ALA A 715 22.54 11.39 15.25
C ALA A 715 21.55 10.27 15.58
N LEU A 716 20.60 10.56 16.45
CA LEU A 716 19.48 9.68 16.80
C LEU A 716 18.20 10.29 16.25
N THR A 717 17.45 9.51 15.50
CA THR A 717 16.17 9.94 14.92
C THR A 717 15.25 8.73 14.72
N GLY A 718 13.94 8.94 14.71
CA GLY A 718 12.99 7.90 14.25
C GLY A 718 12.84 7.89 12.72
N THR A 719 13.12 9.01 12.06
CA THR A 719 12.92 9.20 10.63
C THR A 719 14.12 9.97 10.05
N PRO A 720 15.10 9.27 9.43
CA PRO A 720 16.32 9.91 8.94
C PRO A 720 16.06 10.83 7.75
N VAL A 721 14.94 10.63 7.06
CA VAL A 721 14.42 11.52 6.01
C VAL A 721 12.93 11.70 6.29
N GLU A 722 12.54 12.84 6.86
CA GLU A 722 11.15 13.11 7.22
C GLU A 722 10.44 13.93 6.11
N ASN A 723 11.12 14.93 5.52
CA ASN A 723 10.45 15.90 4.66
C ASN A 723 10.97 15.96 3.23
N HIS A 724 12.30 16.08 3.06
CA HIS A 724 12.93 16.33 1.79
C HIS A 724 14.33 15.68 1.70
N VAL A 725 14.78 15.40 0.48
CA VAL A 725 16.15 14.95 0.19
C VAL A 725 17.22 15.88 0.78
N GLY A 726 16.91 17.18 0.92
CA GLY A 726 17.80 18.17 1.52
C GLY A 726 18.10 17.97 3.01
N ASP A 727 17.19 17.35 3.77
CA ASP A 727 17.39 17.06 5.19
C ASP A 727 18.58 16.10 5.39
N LEU A 728 18.71 15.15 4.46
CA LEU A 728 19.80 14.18 4.45
C LEU A 728 21.16 14.85 4.25
N TRP A 729 21.23 15.95 3.48
CA TRP A 729 22.47 16.70 3.34
C TRP A 729 22.86 17.38 4.65
N SER A 730 21.94 18.06 5.34
CA SER A 730 22.25 18.71 6.63
C SER A 730 22.70 17.70 7.69
N LEU A 731 22.05 16.54 7.71
CA LEU A 731 22.41 15.43 8.61
C LEU A 731 23.79 14.85 8.27
N MET A 732 24.04 14.52 7.00
CA MET A 732 25.32 13.97 6.57
C MET A 732 26.46 14.96 6.69
N GLU A 733 26.20 16.26 6.51
CA GLU A 733 27.19 17.31 6.72
C GLU A 733 27.54 17.49 8.20
N PHE A 734 26.59 17.24 9.11
CA PHE A 734 26.92 17.10 10.53
C PHE A 734 27.76 15.85 10.78
N LEU A 735 27.34 14.67 10.29
CA LEU A 735 28.00 13.40 10.60
C LEU A 735 29.41 13.29 9.98
N ASN A 736 29.52 13.52 8.68
CA ASN A 736 30.72 13.38 7.86
C ASN A 736 30.87 14.59 6.93
N PRO A 737 31.41 15.72 7.44
CA PRO A 737 31.53 16.97 6.69
C PRO A 737 32.21 16.79 5.32
N GLY A 738 31.62 17.36 4.27
CA GLY A 738 32.14 17.33 2.90
C GLY A 738 31.91 16.01 2.14
N PHE A 739 31.39 14.95 2.77
CA PHE A 739 31.19 13.64 2.12
C PHE A 739 30.24 13.70 0.92
N LEU A 740 29.15 14.48 1.03
CA LEU A 740 28.19 14.69 -0.06
C LEU A 740 28.51 15.92 -0.94
N GLY A 741 29.71 16.49 -0.78
CA GLY A 741 30.11 17.73 -1.44
C GLY A 741 29.35 18.96 -0.94
N SER A 742 29.53 20.06 -1.67
CA SER A 742 28.87 21.33 -1.33
C SER A 742 27.35 21.26 -1.48
N GLN A 743 26.61 22.11 -0.76
CA GLN A 743 25.15 22.20 -0.86
C GLN A 743 24.67 22.43 -2.31
N ALA A 744 25.41 23.22 -3.09
CA ALA A 744 25.11 23.48 -4.50
C ALA A 744 25.28 22.24 -5.38
N GLN A 745 26.37 21.48 -5.19
CA GLN A 745 26.60 20.22 -5.90
C GLN A 745 25.55 19.18 -5.53
N PHE A 746 25.26 19.00 -4.24
CA PHE A 746 24.20 18.11 -3.79
C PHE A 746 22.84 18.47 -4.40
N LYS A 747 22.54 19.78 -4.48
CA LYS A 747 21.30 20.25 -5.09
C LYS A 747 21.19 19.87 -6.56
N ARG A 748 22.29 20.01 -7.31
CA ARG A 748 22.36 19.67 -8.75
C ARG A 748 22.31 18.16 -9.00
N SER A 749 23.06 17.37 -8.25
CA SER A 749 23.26 15.94 -8.50
C SER A 749 22.18 15.05 -7.90
N PHE A 750 21.54 15.45 -6.80
CA PHE A 750 20.56 14.62 -6.10
C PHE A 750 19.22 15.32 -5.90
N PHE A 751 19.22 16.54 -5.35
CA PHE A 751 17.96 17.19 -4.97
C PHE A 751 17.03 17.43 -6.18
N ILE A 752 17.52 18.09 -7.24
CA ILE A 752 16.74 18.39 -8.45
C ILE A 752 16.34 17.10 -9.20
N PRO A 753 17.26 16.15 -9.50
CA PRO A 753 16.90 14.92 -10.18
C PRO A 753 15.84 14.09 -9.42
N ILE A 754 15.97 13.98 -8.10
CA ILE A 754 15.05 13.18 -7.29
C ILE A 754 13.68 13.87 -7.13
N GLN A 755 13.65 15.18 -6.81
CA GLN A 755 12.38 15.86 -6.55
C GLN A 755 11.65 16.33 -7.82
N ALA A 756 12.36 16.87 -8.80
CA ALA A 756 11.73 17.44 -9.99
C ALA A 756 11.58 16.43 -11.13
N ARG A 757 12.56 15.54 -11.32
CA ARG A 757 12.60 14.59 -12.45
C ARG A 757 12.18 13.17 -12.07
N ARG A 758 11.97 12.91 -10.77
CA ARG A 758 11.66 11.57 -10.21
C ARG A 758 12.62 10.48 -10.68
N ASP A 759 13.91 10.84 -10.76
CA ASP A 759 14.96 9.97 -11.27
C ASP A 759 15.24 8.81 -10.29
N PRO A 760 14.96 7.54 -10.67
CA PRO A 760 15.21 6.38 -9.82
C PRO A 760 16.71 6.10 -9.63
N GLU A 761 17.56 6.43 -10.61
CA GLU A 761 19.01 6.18 -10.55
C GLU A 761 19.65 7.11 -9.51
N ALA A 762 19.28 8.40 -9.53
CA ALA A 762 19.74 9.37 -8.53
C ALA A 762 19.31 8.98 -7.10
N THR A 763 18.11 8.41 -6.95
CA THR A 763 17.60 7.92 -5.65
C THR A 763 18.41 6.74 -5.13
N LEU A 764 18.70 5.77 -6.00
CA LEU A 764 19.50 4.59 -5.67
C LEU A 764 20.95 4.95 -5.34
N SER A 765 21.56 5.84 -6.12
CA SER A 765 22.93 6.33 -5.88
C SER A 765 23.04 7.01 -4.51
N LEU A 766 22.11 7.91 -4.16
CA LEU A 766 22.09 8.56 -2.85
C LEU A 766 21.90 7.55 -1.70
N LYS A 767 21.08 6.50 -1.91
CA LYS A 767 20.88 5.44 -0.92
C LYS A 767 22.15 4.61 -0.70
N ARG A 768 22.89 4.29 -1.76
CA ARG A 768 24.19 3.57 -1.65
C ARG A 768 25.24 4.43 -0.94
N LEU A 769 25.29 5.72 -1.24
CA LEU A 769 26.19 6.68 -0.59
C LEU A 769 25.96 6.81 0.91
N THR A 770 24.70 6.91 1.33
CA THR A 770 24.35 7.23 2.71
C THR A 770 24.07 5.99 3.57
N GLY A 771 23.79 4.85 2.93
CA GLY A 771 23.48 3.58 3.59
C GLY A 771 24.49 3.15 4.67
N PRO A 772 25.80 3.18 4.42
CA PRO A 772 26.79 2.72 5.41
C PRO A 772 26.82 3.54 6.70
N PHE A 773 26.32 4.77 6.66
CA PHE A 773 26.30 5.70 7.81
C PHE A 773 24.93 5.77 8.50
N ILE A 774 23.92 5.08 7.98
CA ILE A 774 22.55 5.14 8.49
C ILE A 774 22.04 3.73 8.76
N LEU A 775 21.93 3.39 10.05
CA LEU A 775 21.30 2.15 10.49
C LEU A 775 19.83 2.43 10.83
N ARG A 776 18.91 1.85 10.08
CA ARG A 776 17.46 1.95 10.32
C ARG A 776 16.84 0.58 10.43
N ARG A 777 16.19 0.32 11.56
CA ARG A 777 15.38 -0.89 11.81
C ARG A 777 13.96 -0.51 12.16
N LEU A 778 13.01 -1.26 11.62
CA LEU A 778 11.58 -1.04 11.85
C LEU A 778 11.07 -2.02 12.91
N LYS A 779 10.07 -1.62 13.69
CA LYS A 779 9.40 -2.54 14.63
C LYS A 779 8.64 -3.66 13.93
N THR A 780 8.19 -3.41 12.70
CA THR A 780 7.49 -4.39 11.86
C THR A 780 8.42 -5.44 11.28
N ASP A 781 9.74 -5.27 11.42
CA ASP A 781 10.72 -6.24 10.99
C ASP A 781 10.80 -7.40 11.98
N LYS A 782 10.22 -8.55 11.60
CA LYS A 782 10.22 -9.77 12.41
C LYS A 782 11.62 -10.32 12.69
N SER A 783 12.66 -9.89 11.95
CA SER A 783 14.07 -10.24 12.23
C SER A 783 14.69 -9.40 13.36
N VAL A 784 14.03 -8.31 13.76
CA VAL A 784 14.47 -7.36 14.80
C VAL A 784 13.69 -7.58 16.09
N ILE A 785 12.37 -7.77 16.00
CA ILE A 785 11.51 -8.11 17.13
C ILE A 785 10.55 -9.22 16.72
N ALA A 786 10.74 -10.43 17.26
CA ALA A 786 9.80 -11.54 17.08
C ALA A 786 8.56 -11.42 17.99
N ASP A 787 8.71 -10.75 19.14
CA ASP A 787 7.73 -10.76 20.24
C ASP A 787 6.82 -9.51 20.29
N LEU A 788 6.95 -8.53 19.37
CA LEU A 788 6.00 -7.42 19.35
C LEU A 788 4.72 -7.89 18.65
N PRO A 789 3.55 -7.79 19.31
CA PRO A 789 2.27 -8.15 18.71
C PRO A 789 1.96 -7.27 17.49
N GLU A 790 0.98 -7.64 16.66
CA GLU A 790 0.73 -6.92 15.41
C GLU A 790 0.15 -5.52 15.66
N LYS A 791 0.64 -4.53 14.89
CA LYS A 791 0.03 -3.20 14.78
C LYS A 791 -0.85 -3.16 13.53
N VAL A 792 -2.14 -2.93 13.71
CA VAL A 792 -3.09 -2.77 12.60
C VAL A 792 -3.53 -1.32 12.54
N GLU A 793 -3.20 -0.63 11.43
CA GLU A 793 -3.66 0.74 11.20
C GLU A 793 -4.86 0.73 10.26
N SER A 794 -5.95 1.34 10.69
CA SER A 794 -7.19 1.49 9.93
C SER A 794 -7.56 2.97 9.79
N LYS A 795 -8.11 3.33 8.64
CA LYS A 795 -8.74 4.63 8.43
C LYS A 795 -10.23 4.49 8.69
N VAL A 796 -10.76 5.38 9.53
CA VAL A 796 -12.17 5.36 9.91
C VAL A 796 -12.82 6.61 9.31
N PHE A 797 -13.56 6.41 8.23
CA PHE A 797 -14.29 7.47 7.57
C PHE A 797 -15.55 7.79 8.36
N CYS A 798 -15.68 9.06 8.76
CA CYS A 798 -16.79 9.58 9.53
C CYS A 798 -17.60 10.54 8.63
N PRO A 799 -18.88 10.28 8.35
CA PRO A 799 -19.70 11.23 7.62
C PRO A 799 -19.92 12.50 8.46
N LEU A 800 -20.14 13.64 7.81
CA LEU A 800 -20.54 14.85 8.53
C LEU A 800 -22.03 14.78 8.87
N SER A 801 -22.41 15.27 10.06
CA SER A 801 -23.81 15.54 10.35
C SER A 801 -24.34 16.68 9.47
N LYS A 802 -25.67 16.77 9.31
CA LYS A 802 -26.31 17.86 8.55
C LYS A 802 -25.91 19.25 9.06
N GLU A 803 -25.80 19.40 10.37
CA GLU A 803 -25.33 20.63 11.00
C GLU A 803 -23.86 20.91 10.66
N GLN A 804 -22.98 19.91 10.77
CA GLN A 804 -21.58 20.06 10.41
C GLN A 804 -21.42 20.44 8.94
N ALA A 805 -22.17 19.82 8.03
CA ALA A 805 -22.15 20.13 6.61
C ALA A 805 -22.57 21.59 6.33
N SER A 806 -23.62 22.06 7.01
CA SER A 806 -24.08 23.45 6.91
C SER A 806 -23.02 24.44 7.42
N LEU A 807 -22.48 24.21 8.61
CA LEU A 807 -21.41 25.04 9.20
C LEU A 807 -20.15 25.03 8.33
N TYR A 808 -19.77 23.86 7.83
CA TYR A 808 -18.61 23.69 6.96
C TYR A 808 -18.79 24.51 5.67
N GLY A 809 -19.95 24.39 5.01
CA GLY A 809 -20.27 25.18 3.82
C GLY A 809 -20.23 26.69 4.06
N ALA A 810 -20.72 27.15 5.21
CA ALA A 810 -20.67 28.56 5.60
C ALA A 810 -19.22 29.06 5.80
N VAL A 811 -18.37 28.29 6.47
CA VAL A 811 -16.95 28.62 6.67
C VAL A 811 -16.21 28.68 5.33
N VAL A 812 -16.44 27.73 4.43
CA VAL A 812 -15.82 27.73 3.10
C VAL A 812 -16.25 28.96 2.29
N LYS A 813 -17.54 29.30 2.29
CA LYS A 813 -18.05 30.47 1.57
C LYS A 813 -17.40 31.77 2.07
N GLN A 814 -17.33 31.96 3.38
CA GLN A 814 -16.67 33.12 3.97
C GLN A 814 -15.18 33.17 3.63
N ALA A 815 -14.48 32.03 3.74
CA ALA A 815 -13.06 31.97 3.45
C ALA A 815 -12.72 32.33 2.00
N MET A 816 -13.57 31.95 1.04
CA MET A 816 -13.36 32.34 -0.37
C MET A 816 -13.48 33.86 -0.57
N GLN A 817 -14.44 34.51 0.10
CA GLN A 817 -14.60 35.97 0.05
C GLN A 817 -13.40 36.69 0.68
N ASP A 818 -12.90 36.18 1.80
CA ASP A 818 -11.75 36.75 2.51
C ASP A 818 -10.44 36.54 1.71
N LEU A 819 -10.32 35.45 0.96
CA LEU A 819 -9.16 35.13 0.12
C LEU A 819 -9.08 35.97 -1.16
N GLU A 820 -10.21 36.39 -1.72
CA GLU A 820 -10.26 37.28 -2.89
C GLU A 820 -9.78 38.71 -2.56
N SER A 821 -9.86 39.12 -1.30
CA SER A 821 -9.53 40.47 -0.83
C SER A 821 -8.18 40.58 -0.10
N SER A 822 -7.42 39.48 0.03
CA SER A 822 -6.20 39.40 0.85
C SER A 822 -4.97 38.97 0.06
N GLU A 823 -3.86 39.71 0.16
CA GLU A 823 -2.56 39.36 -0.43
C GLU A 823 -1.46 39.15 0.63
N GLY A 824 -0.34 38.55 0.21
CA GLY A 824 0.88 38.41 1.02
C GLY A 824 0.65 37.66 2.35
N ILE A 825 1.09 38.26 3.47
CA ILE A 825 1.03 37.63 4.80
C ILE A 825 -0.41 37.53 5.32
N GLY A 826 -1.29 38.45 4.93
CA GLY A 826 -2.72 38.43 5.28
C GLY A 826 -3.42 37.20 4.71
N ARG A 827 -3.11 36.87 3.44
CA ARG A 827 -3.59 35.65 2.78
C ARG A 827 -3.21 34.39 3.55
N LYS A 828 -1.95 34.27 3.98
CA LYS A 828 -1.48 33.12 4.78
C LYS A 828 -2.22 33.00 6.11
N GLY A 829 -2.50 34.13 6.77
CA GLY A 829 -3.31 34.18 7.99
C GLY A 829 -4.73 33.65 7.79
N VAL A 830 -5.41 34.10 6.72
CA VAL A 830 -6.77 33.64 6.38
C VAL A 830 -6.81 32.14 6.11
N ILE A 831 -5.82 31.59 5.38
CA ILE A 831 -5.74 30.15 5.10
C ILE A 831 -5.62 29.35 6.39
N LEU A 832 -4.68 29.70 7.28
CA LEU A 832 -4.46 28.99 8.54
C LEU A 832 -5.67 29.08 9.48
N ALA A 833 -6.30 30.25 9.56
CA ALA A 833 -7.52 30.44 10.33
C ALA A 833 -8.69 29.59 9.78
N THR A 834 -8.82 29.51 8.46
CA THR A 834 -9.83 28.69 7.80
C THR A 834 -9.60 27.20 8.06
N LEU A 835 -8.35 26.72 7.91
CA LEU A 835 -8.00 25.33 8.22
C LEU A 835 -8.35 24.96 9.66
N ALA A 836 -8.03 25.83 10.62
CA ALA A 836 -8.38 25.62 12.02
C ALA A 836 -9.90 25.51 12.23
N LYS A 837 -10.68 26.46 11.68
CA LYS A 837 -12.15 26.46 11.77
C LYS A 837 -12.76 25.22 11.16
N LEU A 838 -12.34 24.82 9.96
CA LEU A 838 -12.86 23.62 9.30
C LEU A 838 -12.56 22.36 10.11
N LYS A 839 -11.37 22.23 10.69
CA LYS A 839 -11.04 21.13 11.60
C LYS A 839 -11.91 21.13 12.87
N GLN A 840 -12.19 22.30 13.43
CA GLN A 840 -13.11 22.41 14.58
C GLN A 840 -14.51 21.92 14.23
N VAL A 841 -15.05 22.33 13.07
CA VAL A 841 -16.35 21.86 12.56
C VAL A 841 -16.36 20.34 12.35
N CYS A 842 -15.31 19.79 11.72
CA CYS A 842 -15.17 18.33 11.54
C CYS A 842 -15.13 17.56 12.86
N ASN A 843 -14.50 18.14 13.90
CA ASN A 843 -14.45 17.54 15.23
C ASN A 843 -15.82 17.57 15.93
N HIS A 844 -16.41 18.76 16.07
CA HIS A 844 -17.73 18.92 16.69
C HIS A 844 -18.29 20.34 16.48
N PRO A 845 -19.61 20.53 16.20
CA PRO A 845 -20.24 21.85 16.13
C PRO A 845 -19.99 22.72 17.36
N THR A 846 -20.20 22.19 18.57
CA THR A 846 -19.89 22.86 19.86
C THR A 846 -18.44 23.35 19.98
N HIS A 847 -17.47 22.61 19.41
CA HIS A 847 -16.07 23.02 19.44
C HIS A 847 -15.80 24.21 18.50
N PHE A 848 -16.56 24.35 17.42
CA PHE A 848 -16.51 25.52 16.54
C PHE A 848 -17.30 26.71 17.08
N LEU A 849 -18.52 26.46 17.61
CA LEU A 849 -19.43 27.50 18.10
C LEU A 849 -19.03 28.04 19.48
N GLY A 850 -18.31 27.25 20.28
CA GLY A 850 -17.93 27.61 21.65
C GLY A 850 -19.12 27.76 22.60
N ASP A 851 -20.25 27.12 22.29
CA ASP A 851 -21.47 27.15 23.08
C ASP A 851 -21.55 25.94 24.05
N ASN A 852 -22.48 25.96 25.01
CA ASN A 852 -22.74 24.82 25.91
C ASN A 852 -23.90 23.95 25.39
N SER A 853 -23.99 23.82 24.08
CA SER A 853 -25.05 23.08 23.39
C SER A 853 -24.92 21.56 23.61
N ALA A 854 -26.01 20.81 23.40
CA ALA A 854 -26.02 19.36 23.58
C ALA A 854 -24.95 18.68 22.70
N ILE A 855 -24.25 17.67 23.23
CA ILE A 855 -23.11 17.05 22.54
C ILE A 855 -23.54 15.86 21.66
N ALA A 856 -24.47 15.02 22.13
CA ALA A 856 -24.83 13.78 21.44
C ALA A 856 -25.44 13.99 20.04
N GLY A 857 -25.08 13.13 19.09
CA GLY A 857 -25.72 13.05 17.76
C GLY A 857 -25.39 14.18 16.78
N ARG A 858 -24.46 15.09 17.11
CA ARG A 858 -24.15 16.28 16.29
C ARG A 858 -22.80 16.19 15.56
N SER A 859 -21.98 15.20 15.86
CA SER A 859 -20.69 14.96 15.21
C SER A 859 -20.54 13.51 14.79
N GLY A 860 -20.28 13.27 13.50
CA GLY A 860 -20.07 11.90 13.01
C GLY A 860 -18.80 11.25 13.57
N LYS A 861 -17.73 12.03 13.82
CA LYS A 861 -16.54 11.53 14.52
C LYS A 861 -16.86 11.11 15.95
N LEU A 862 -17.68 11.88 16.66
CA LEU A 862 -18.05 11.54 18.02
C LEU A 862 -18.92 10.28 18.05
N THR A 863 -19.92 10.17 17.17
CA THR A 863 -20.75 8.97 17.02
C THR A 863 -19.88 7.74 16.81
N ARG A 864 -18.93 7.81 15.87
CA ARG A 864 -18.07 6.68 15.57
C ARG A 864 -17.10 6.34 16.71
N LEU A 865 -16.61 7.35 17.43
CA LEU A 865 -15.78 7.13 18.62
C LEU A 865 -16.57 6.40 19.70
N MET A 866 -17.84 6.77 19.94
CA MET A 866 -18.70 6.13 20.93
C MET A 866 -18.95 4.67 20.60
N GLU A 867 -19.34 4.34 19.37
CA GLU A 867 -19.54 2.95 18.92
C GLU A 867 -18.31 2.08 19.19
N MET A 868 -17.12 2.59 18.83
CA MET A 868 -15.87 1.84 19.02
C MET A 868 -15.43 1.76 20.48
N CYS A 869 -15.72 2.79 21.29
CA CYS A 869 -15.44 2.77 22.73
C CYS A 869 -16.37 1.80 23.47
N GLU A 870 -17.63 1.68 23.04
CA GLU A 870 -18.58 0.71 23.60
C GLU A 870 -18.09 -0.73 23.34
N GLU A 871 -17.76 -1.05 22.09
CA GLU A 871 -17.22 -2.37 21.68
C GLU A 871 -15.97 -2.76 22.48
N LEU A 872 -14.98 -1.86 22.62
CA LEU A 872 -13.73 -2.18 23.32
C LEU A 872 -13.92 -2.29 24.84
N MET A 873 -14.84 -1.52 25.43
CA MET A 873 -15.11 -1.58 26.86
C MET A 873 -15.84 -2.86 27.26
N GLU A 874 -16.71 -3.41 26.40
CA GLU A 874 -17.34 -4.73 26.62
C GLU A 874 -16.32 -5.86 26.70
N VAL A 875 -15.23 -5.77 25.94
CA VAL A 875 -14.14 -6.76 25.90
C VAL A 875 -13.12 -6.54 27.03
N GLY A 876 -13.15 -5.37 27.69
CA GLY A 876 -12.22 -5.00 28.76
C GLY A 876 -10.91 -4.39 28.27
N ASP A 877 -10.88 -3.90 27.04
CA ASP A 877 -9.72 -3.26 26.41
C ASP A 877 -9.55 -1.79 26.85
N ARG A 878 -8.37 -1.21 26.59
CA ARG A 878 -8.06 0.19 26.95
C ARG A 878 -7.63 1.02 25.75
N ALA A 879 -8.05 2.28 25.74
CA ALA A 879 -7.85 3.18 24.61
C ALA A 879 -7.11 4.48 24.95
N LEU A 880 -6.23 4.90 24.04
CA LEU A 880 -5.71 6.26 23.98
C LEU A 880 -6.46 7.07 22.93
N ILE A 881 -6.89 8.29 23.27
CA ILE A 881 -7.59 9.19 22.34
C ILE A 881 -6.76 10.46 22.16
N PHE A 882 -6.20 10.66 20.98
CA PHE A 882 -5.39 11.83 20.64
C PHE A 882 -6.22 12.91 19.94
N THR A 883 -6.06 14.14 20.39
CA THR A 883 -6.61 15.34 19.74
C THR A 883 -5.59 16.48 19.74
N GLN A 884 -5.55 17.32 18.71
CA GLN A 884 -4.69 18.50 18.68
C GLN A 884 -5.23 19.64 19.56
N PHE A 885 -6.53 19.66 19.85
CA PHE A 885 -7.20 20.74 20.57
C PHE A 885 -7.51 20.36 22.02
N ALA A 886 -7.01 21.15 22.97
CA ALA A 886 -7.29 20.91 24.38
C ALA A 886 -8.78 21.08 24.72
N GLU A 887 -9.46 22.04 24.08
CA GLU A 887 -10.91 22.28 24.22
C GLU A 887 -11.73 21.04 23.82
N MET A 888 -11.41 20.43 22.67
CA MET A 888 -12.05 19.18 22.26
C MET A 888 -11.79 18.04 23.26
N GLY A 889 -10.59 17.98 23.83
CA GLY A 889 -10.26 17.00 24.88
C GLY A 889 -11.15 17.14 26.12
N HIS A 890 -11.50 18.37 26.52
CA HIS A 890 -12.44 18.61 27.61
C HIS A 890 -13.88 18.20 27.25
N ILE A 891 -14.32 18.51 26.02
CA ILE A 891 -15.65 18.10 25.51
C ILE A 891 -15.77 16.57 25.50
N LEU A 892 -14.77 15.88 24.94
CA LEU A 892 -14.70 14.42 24.91
C LEU A 892 -14.72 13.83 26.32
N LYS A 893 -13.89 14.34 27.23
CA LYS A 893 -13.82 13.84 28.61
C LYS A 893 -15.21 13.88 29.26
N ARG A 894 -15.86 15.04 29.22
CA ARG A 894 -17.18 15.23 29.83
C ARG A 894 -18.21 14.28 29.24
N HIS A 895 -18.27 14.18 27.92
CA HIS A 895 -19.26 13.35 27.25
C HIS A 895 -19.05 11.85 27.49
N LEU A 896 -17.79 11.38 27.44
CA LEU A 896 -17.46 9.96 27.67
C LEU A 896 -17.74 9.55 29.12
N GLU A 897 -17.43 10.42 30.09
CA GLU A 897 -17.78 10.19 31.50
C GLU A 897 -19.31 10.15 31.72
N GLU A 898 -20.06 11.04 31.06
CA GLU A 898 -21.52 11.09 31.13
C GLU A 898 -22.20 9.85 30.50
N VAL A 899 -21.71 9.37 29.35
CA VAL A 899 -22.33 8.26 28.60
C VAL A 899 -21.98 6.89 29.20
N PHE A 900 -20.70 6.65 29.51
CA PHE A 900 -20.24 5.34 29.97
C PHE A 900 -20.26 5.19 31.49
N GLY A 901 -20.43 6.29 32.25
CA GLY A 901 -20.44 6.26 33.71
C GLY A 901 -19.09 5.83 34.33
N GLN A 902 -17.99 5.95 33.58
CA GLN A 902 -16.64 5.56 34.02
C GLN A 902 -15.66 6.73 33.92
N GLU A 903 -14.64 6.74 34.77
CA GLU A 903 -13.59 7.76 34.77
C GLU A 903 -12.86 7.80 33.42
N THR A 904 -12.61 9.00 32.89
CA THR A 904 -11.77 9.21 31.70
C THR A 904 -10.61 10.13 32.05
N LEU A 905 -9.37 9.70 31.84
CA LEU A 905 -8.21 10.55 32.12
C LEU A 905 -7.98 11.55 30.97
N PHE A 906 -7.45 12.74 31.28
CA PHE A 906 -7.06 13.71 30.25
C PHE A 906 -5.72 14.37 30.56
N LEU A 907 -4.76 14.19 29.65
CA LEU A 907 -3.43 14.81 29.69
C LEU A 907 -3.31 15.95 28.68
N HIS A 908 -3.09 17.17 29.20
CA HIS A 908 -2.81 18.35 28.39
C HIS A 908 -1.64 19.18 28.93
N GLY A 909 -1.21 20.20 28.18
CA GLY A 909 0.02 20.95 28.45
C GLY A 909 0.05 21.71 29.77
N ALA A 910 -1.10 22.01 30.38
CA ALA A 910 -1.19 22.71 31.67
C ALA A 910 -1.13 21.77 32.89
N VAL A 911 -1.11 20.44 32.68
CA VAL A 911 -0.99 19.46 33.76
C VAL A 911 0.44 19.46 34.30
N SER A 912 0.59 19.63 35.61
CA SER A 912 1.88 19.61 36.31
C SER A 912 2.58 18.25 36.17
N LYS A 913 3.92 18.24 36.27
CA LYS A 913 4.71 17.02 36.11
C LYS A 913 4.30 15.92 37.10
N LYS A 914 4.08 16.26 38.37
CA LYS A 914 3.68 15.29 39.41
C LYS A 914 2.35 14.62 39.05
N ARG A 915 1.34 15.42 38.66
CA ARG A 915 0.01 14.91 38.30
C ARG A 915 0.00 14.11 37.00
N ARG A 916 0.91 14.44 36.06
CA ARG A 916 1.14 13.63 34.85
C ARG A 916 1.65 12.24 35.19
N ASP A 917 2.66 12.15 36.06
CA ASP A 917 3.23 10.85 36.46
C ASP A 917 2.17 10.00 37.18
N GLU A 918 1.37 10.61 38.07
CA GLU A 918 0.22 9.96 38.74
C GLU A 918 -0.84 9.41 37.76
N MET A 919 -1.21 10.18 36.72
CA MET A 919 -2.16 9.74 35.69
C MET A 919 -1.62 8.55 34.88
N VAL A 920 -0.33 8.57 34.52
CA VAL A 920 0.32 7.48 33.78
C VAL A 920 0.36 6.21 34.61
N GLU A 921 0.73 6.30 35.88
CA GLU A 921 0.71 5.15 36.81
C GLU A 921 -0.70 4.59 36.99
N ARG A 922 -1.72 5.46 37.17
CA ARG A 922 -3.12 5.06 37.31
C ARG A 922 -3.65 4.33 36.06
N PHE A 923 -3.29 4.79 34.86
CA PHE A 923 -3.68 4.13 33.61
C PHE A 923 -2.93 2.81 33.38
N GLN A 924 -1.66 2.72 33.79
CA GLN A 924 -0.81 1.54 33.57
C GLN A 924 -0.97 0.45 34.66
N GLY A 925 -1.61 0.75 35.78
CA GLY A 925 -1.83 -0.17 36.89
C GLY A 925 -2.62 -1.44 36.51
N ASN A 926 -2.31 -2.55 37.18
CA ASN A 926 -2.88 -3.89 36.93
C ASN A 926 -4.30 -4.11 37.51
N GLY A 927 -5.01 -3.06 37.95
CA GLY A 927 -6.37 -3.12 38.53
C GLY A 927 -7.49 -2.49 37.67
N GLN A 928 -8.62 -2.07 38.28
CA GLN A 928 -9.73 -1.27 37.71
C GLN A 928 -9.28 0.16 37.27
N GLY A 929 -8.27 0.23 36.40
CA GLY A 929 -7.82 1.49 35.83
C GLY A 929 -8.84 2.04 34.81
N PRO A 930 -8.89 3.36 34.58
CA PRO A 930 -9.75 3.98 33.59
C PRO A 930 -9.58 3.34 32.19
N PRO A 931 -10.68 2.97 31.49
CA PRO A 931 -10.60 2.38 30.17
C PRO A 931 -10.11 3.38 29.09
N LEU A 932 -10.37 4.67 29.31
CA LEU A 932 -10.13 5.73 28.33
C LEU A 932 -9.12 6.76 28.87
N PHE A 933 -8.11 7.09 28.05
CA PHE A 933 -7.14 8.14 28.34
C PHE A 933 -6.97 9.08 27.14
N ILE A 934 -7.40 10.33 27.30
CA ILE A 934 -7.30 11.38 26.30
C ILE A 934 -5.93 12.10 26.43
N LEU A 935 -5.26 12.36 25.31
CA LEU A 935 -4.00 13.09 25.25
C LEU A 935 -4.04 14.19 24.20
N SER A 936 -3.59 15.40 24.55
CA SER A 936 -3.32 16.40 23.53
C SER A 936 -2.00 16.10 22.80
N LEU A 937 -1.96 16.20 21.47
CA LEU A 937 -0.78 15.81 20.66
C LEU A 937 0.53 16.49 21.12
N LYS A 938 0.47 17.76 21.53
CA LYS A 938 1.65 18.50 22.05
C LYS A 938 2.11 18.02 23.44
N ALA A 939 1.20 17.54 24.28
CA ALA A 939 1.54 17.00 25.60
C ALA A 939 1.95 15.50 25.51
N GLY A 940 1.33 14.75 24.60
CA GLY A 940 1.60 13.34 24.29
C GLY A 940 2.85 13.09 23.45
N GLY A 941 3.42 14.13 22.82
CA GLY A 941 4.73 14.06 22.13
C GLY A 941 5.93 13.89 23.07
N THR A 942 5.72 13.83 24.39
CA THR A 942 6.76 13.57 25.39
C THR A 942 6.92 12.06 25.62
N GLY A 943 8.10 11.60 26.07
CA GLY A 943 8.58 10.21 26.13
C GLY A 943 7.77 9.12 26.86
N LEU A 944 6.45 9.26 27.03
CA LEU A 944 5.56 8.41 27.82
C LEU A 944 5.50 6.96 27.34
N ASN A 945 5.28 6.03 28.28
CA ASN A 945 5.13 4.61 28.04
C ASN A 945 3.72 4.18 28.49
N LEU A 946 2.83 3.87 27.54
CA LEU A 946 1.39 3.61 27.75
C LEU A 946 0.97 2.24 27.18
N THR A 947 1.78 1.21 27.44
CA THR A 947 1.65 -0.15 26.91
C THR A 947 0.39 -0.92 27.32
N LYS A 948 -0.41 -0.45 28.27
CA LYS A 948 -1.71 -1.08 28.59
C LYS A 948 -2.82 -0.72 27.60
N ALA A 949 -2.62 0.28 26.74
CA ALA A 949 -3.56 0.56 25.68
C ALA A 949 -3.30 -0.36 24.48
N ASN A 950 -4.33 -1.04 24.02
CA ASN A 950 -4.35 -1.79 22.77
C ASN A 950 -5.17 -1.10 21.68
N HIS A 951 -5.89 -0.03 22.01
CA HIS A 951 -6.56 0.84 21.04
C HIS A 951 -5.96 2.26 21.05
N VAL A 952 -5.74 2.83 19.87
CA VAL A 952 -5.28 4.21 19.69
C VAL A 952 -6.18 4.92 18.68
N PHE A 953 -6.86 5.98 19.11
CA PHE A 953 -7.69 6.82 18.26
C PHE A 953 -6.99 8.15 17.97
N HIS A 954 -6.82 8.48 16.70
CA HIS A 954 -6.50 9.85 16.27
C HIS A 954 -7.80 10.53 15.88
N PHE A 955 -8.36 11.32 16.79
CA PHE A 955 -9.67 11.95 16.62
C PHE A 955 -9.64 13.04 15.55
N ASP A 956 -8.54 13.80 15.48
CA ASP A 956 -8.27 14.75 14.40
C ASP A 956 -6.94 14.46 13.73
N ARG A 957 -6.89 14.67 12.41
CA ARG A 957 -5.71 14.37 11.61
C ARG A 957 -4.64 15.44 11.77
N TRP A 958 -3.44 14.96 12.04
CA TRP A 958 -2.24 15.76 11.98
C TRP A 958 -1.52 15.50 10.66
N TRP A 959 -1.36 16.55 9.85
CA TRP A 959 -0.87 16.41 8.48
C TRP A 959 0.61 15.99 8.37
N ASN A 960 1.35 15.94 9.48
CA ASN A 960 2.67 15.30 9.53
C ASN A 960 2.53 13.85 10.05
N PRO A 961 2.64 12.82 9.18
CA PRO A 961 2.53 11.42 9.59
C PRO A 961 3.49 11.04 10.72
N ALA A 962 4.69 11.63 10.76
CA ALA A 962 5.70 11.29 11.77
C ALA A 962 5.24 11.65 13.20
N VAL A 963 4.40 12.69 13.36
CA VAL A 963 3.86 13.08 14.67
C VAL A 963 2.74 12.14 15.11
N GLU A 964 1.86 11.71 14.18
CA GLU A 964 0.83 10.70 14.46
C GLU A 964 1.47 9.35 14.81
N ASP A 965 2.51 8.95 14.07
CA ASP A 965 3.27 7.71 14.31
C ASP A 965 3.96 7.78 15.68
N GLN A 966 4.56 8.92 16.04
CA GLN A 966 5.16 9.14 17.35
C GLN A 966 4.13 9.07 18.50
N ALA A 967 2.92 9.57 18.29
CA ALA A 967 1.84 9.46 19.27
C ALA A 967 1.33 8.01 19.40
N THR A 968 1.22 7.29 18.28
CA THR A 968 0.82 5.88 18.24
C THR A 968 1.83 4.96 18.94
N ASP A 969 3.12 5.23 18.74
CA ASP A 969 4.24 4.50 19.33
C ASP A 969 4.32 4.61 20.87
N ARG A 970 3.45 5.41 21.51
CA ARG A 970 3.29 5.44 22.97
C ARG A 970 2.62 4.18 23.52
N ALA A 971 1.66 3.63 22.76
CA ALA A 971 0.99 2.36 23.05
C ALA A 971 1.76 1.18 22.43
N TYR A 972 2.28 1.35 21.21
CA TYR A 972 3.04 0.33 20.49
C TYR A 972 4.54 0.37 20.85
N ARG A 973 4.86 -0.03 22.09
CA ARG A 973 6.23 0.03 22.63
C ARG A 973 6.63 -1.29 23.31
N ILE A 974 7.93 -1.48 23.52
CA ILE A 974 8.45 -2.68 24.21
C ILE A 974 7.79 -2.79 25.59
N GLY A 975 7.19 -3.94 25.87
CA GLY A 975 6.34 -4.19 27.05
C GLY A 975 4.85 -4.32 26.71
N GLN A 976 4.44 -4.01 25.48
CA GLN A 976 3.13 -4.35 24.93
C GLN A 976 2.99 -5.87 24.76
N GLN A 977 1.87 -6.42 25.22
CA GLN A 977 1.55 -7.85 25.17
C GLN A 977 0.34 -8.17 24.28
N GLN A 978 -0.39 -7.15 23.83
CA GLN A 978 -1.59 -7.27 22.99
C GLN A 978 -1.41 -6.55 21.65
N ASN A 979 -2.10 -7.04 20.61
CA ASN A 979 -2.14 -6.36 19.31
C ASN A 979 -2.66 -4.94 19.47
N VAL A 980 -2.04 -3.98 18.78
CA VAL A 980 -2.42 -2.57 18.87
C VAL A 980 -3.20 -2.16 17.62
N GLN A 981 -4.45 -1.75 17.81
CA GLN A 981 -5.30 -1.22 16.77
C GLN A 981 -5.23 0.31 16.76
N VAL A 982 -4.91 0.87 15.60
CA VAL A 982 -4.75 2.32 15.42
C VAL A 982 -5.81 2.81 14.45
N HIS A 983 -6.68 3.68 14.93
CA HIS A 983 -7.85 4.19 14.23
C HIS A 983 -7.64 5.66 13.89
N LYS A 984 -7.49 5.99 12.60
CA LYS A 984 -7.29 7.36 12.12
C LYS A 984 -8.59 7.92 11.58
N PHE A 985 -9.22 8.85 12.30
CA PHE A 985 -10.53 9.38 11.92
C PHE A 985 -10.38 10.41 10.81
N VAL A 986 -11.23 10.33 9.79
CA VAL A 986 -11.22 11.23 8.63
C VAL A 986 -12.66 11.58 8.27
N CYS A 987 -13.01 12.87 8.24
CA CYS A 987 -14.33 13.28 7.75
C CYS A 987 -14.42 13.12 6.22
N ALA A 988 -15.34 12.28 5.75
CA ALA A 988 -15.54 11.98 4.33
C ALA A 988 -15.93 13.23 3.55
N GLY A 989 -15.39 13.41 2.33
CA GLY A 989 -15.70 14.51 1.42
C GLY A 989 -15.29 15.91 1.89
N THR A 990 -14.55 16.02 3.01
CA THR A 990 -14.04 17.29 3.56
C THR A 990 -12.59 17.54 3.17
N LEU A 991 -12.00 18.63 3.71
CA LEU A 991 -10.55 18.83 3.60
C LEU A 991 -9.75 17.66 4.17
N GLU A 992 -10.27 16.94 5.17
CA GLU A 992 -9.50 15.89 5.82
C GLU A 992 -9.22 14.71 4.89
N GLU A 993 -10.24 14.27 4.15
CA GLU A 993 -10.10 13.23 3.13
C GLU A 993 -9.19 13.68 2.00
N LYS A 994 -9.36 14.89 1.49
CA LYS A 994 -8.54 15.41 0.38
C LYS A 994 -7.07 15.57 0.76
N ILE A 995 -6.79 15.99 2.00
CA ILE A 995 -5.41 16.06 2.48
C ILE A 995 -4.84 14.66 2.70
N ASP A 996 -5.62 13.71 3.21
CA ASP A 996 -5.20 12.32 3.35
C ASP A 996 -4.91 11.67 1.98
N GLU A 997 -5.77 11.87 0.97
CA GLU A 997 -5.54 11.43 -0.42
C GLU A 997 -4.24 12.03 -0.99
N MET A 998 -4.00 13.32 -0.77
CA MET A 998 -2.76 13.98 -1.20
C MET A 998 -1.53 13.43 -0.47
N ILE A 999 -1.63 13.12 0.83
CA ILE A 999 -0.54 12.52 1.61
C ILE A 999 -0.25 11.09 1.11
N GLU A 1000 -1.28 10.28 0.84
CA GLU A 1000 -1.11 8.91 0.34
C GLU A 1000 -0.59 8.87 -1.10
N ALA A 1001 -1.12 9.70 -2.00
CA ALA A 1001 -0.59 9.84 -3.36
C ALA A 1001 0.89 10.26 -3.35
N LYS A 1002 1.29 11.12 -2.39
CA LYS A 1002 2.69 11.49 -2.18
C LYS A 1002 3.52 10.38 -1.55
N LYS A 1003 2.99 9.59 -0.60
CA LYS A 1003 3.68 8.40 -0.04
C LYS A 1003 3.94 7.33 -1.09
N ALA A 1004 2.98 7.03 -1.96
CA ALA A 1004 3.09 6.02 -3.02
C ALA A 1004 4.12 6.40 -4.11
N VAL A 1005 4.27 7.70 -4.36
CA VAL A 1005 5.21 8.25 -5.34
C VAL A 1005 6.58 8.58 -4.73
N ALA A 1006 6.63 8.81 -3.41
CA ALA A 1006 7.83 9.23 -2.71
C ALA A 1006 7.73 8.92 -1.21
N GLY A 1007 8.58 8.02 -0.71
CA GLY A 1007 9.02 8.08 0.69
C GLY A 1007 9.86 9.33 1.02
N LYS A 1008 9.64 10.48 0.36
CA LYS A 1008 10.59 11.61 0.34
C LYS A 1008 10.08 13.03 0.07
N VAL A 1009 8.76 13.30 -0.07
CA VAL A 1009 8.29 14.67 -0.33
C VAL A 1009 6.92 14.97 0.30
N VAL A 1010 6.88 15.12 1.61
CA VAL A 1010 5.82 15.90 2.29
C VAL A 1010 6.54 16.89 3.20
N GLY A 1011 6.49 18.18 2.90
CA GLY A 1011 7.03 19.19 3.82
C GLY A 1011 6.27 19.14 5.15
N THR A 1012 6.98 19.12 6.28
CA THR A 1012 6.35 19.20 7.61
C THR A 1012 5.60 20.52 7.78
N GLY A 1013 4.31 20.43 8.05
CA GLY A 1013 3.45 21.52 8.50
C GLY A 1013 2.39 21.92 7.49
N GLU A 1014 1.44 22.76 7.92
CA GLU A 1014 0.41 23.35 7.04
C GLU A 1014 0.99 24.37 6.04
N GLY A 1015 2.30 24.65 6.08
CA GLY A 1015 2.94 25.66 5.24
C GLY A 1015 2.79 25.41 3.74
N TRP A 1016 2.83 24.15 3.28
CA TRP A 1016 2.61 23.85 1.86
C TRP A 1016 1.17 24.13 1.41
N LEU A 1017 0.20 24.11 2.32
CA LEU A 1017 -1.19 24.51 2.05
C LEU A 1017 -1.28 26.02 1.83
N THR A 1018 -0.43 26.80 2.49
CA THR A 1018 -0.42 28.27 2.34
C THR A 1018 0.20 28.74 1.01
N GLU A 1019 0.88 27.86 0.28
CA GLU A 1019 1.50 28.14 -1.02
C GLU A 1019 0.61 27.72 -2.21
N LEU A 1020 -0.56 27.12 -1.95
CA LEU A 1020 -1.50 26.70 -3.00
C LEU A 1020 -2.15 27.91 -3.70
N SER A 1021 -2.48 27.76 -4.98
CA SER A 1021 -3.27 28.78 -5.70
C SER A 1021 -4.70 28.85 -5.15
N THR A 1022 -5.39 29.96 -5.37
CA THR A 1022 -6.78 30.12 -4.91
C THR A 1022 -7.70 29.05 -5.50
N ASP A 1023 -7.49 28.65 -6.77
CA ASP A 1023 -8.25 27.55 -7.38
C ASP A 1023 -7.97 26.19 -6.72
N GLN A 1024 -6.72 25.92 -6.38
CA GLN A 1024 -6.33 24.71 -5.65
C GLN A 1024 -6.93 24.71 -4.23
N LEU A 1025 -6.96 25.85 -3.55
CA LEU A 1025 -7.59 26.00 -2.24
C LEU A 1025 -9.11 25.83 -2.32
N LYS A 1026 -9.75 26.35 -3.38
CA LYS A 1026 -11.18 26.17 -3.63
C LYS A 1026 -11.53 24.71 -3.82
N GLN A 1027 -10.74 23.99 -4.63
CA GLN A 1027 -10.90 22.55 -4.79
C GLN A 1027 -10.62 21.80 -3.49
N LEU A 1028 -9.64 22.22 -2.69
CA LEU A 1028 -9.31 21.59 -1.42
C LEU A 1028 -10.42 21.76 -0.37
N PHE A 1029 -10.96 22.97 -0.22
CA PHE A 1029 -11.96 23.29 0.79
C PHE A 1029 -13.36 22.85 0.40
N ALA A 1030 -13.66 22.70 -0.90
CA ALA A 1030 -14.99 22.31 -1.35
C ALA A 1030 -15.48 21.02 -0.69
N LEU A 1031 -16.72 21.01 -0.21
CA LEU A 1031 -17.37 19.80 0.30
C LEU A 1031 -17.82 18.93 -0.89
N ARG A 1032 -17.49 17.64 -0.91
CA ARG A 1032 -18.04 16.71 -1.91
C ARG A 1032 -19.53 16.44 -1.60
N ALA A 1033 -20.35 16.27 -2.63
CA ALA A 1033 -21.79 16.05 -2.46
C ALA A 1033 -22.14 14.76 -1.66
N GLU A 1034 -21.21 13.82 -1.61
CA GLU A 1034 -21.32 12.51 -0.95
C GLU A 1034 -20.91 12.52 0.54
N ALA A 1035 -20.61 13.71 1.10
CA ALA A 1035 -19.99 13.87 2.43
C ALA A 1035 -20.96 13.89 3.63
N VAL A 1036 -22.26 14.01 3.37
CA VAL A 1036 -23.28 14.29 4.39
C VAL A 1036 -24.07 13.01 4.67
N ASP A 1037 -24.24 12.68 5.95
CA ASP A 1037 -25.11 11.58 6.38
C ASP A 1037 -26.59 11.96 6.12
N ASP A 1038 -27.34 11.08 5.46
CA ASP A 1038 -28.74 11.29 5.05
C ASP A 1038 -29.72 11.41 6.23
#